data_AF-A0A410E0C0-F1
#
_entry.id   AF-A0A410E0C0-F1
#
_cell.length_a   1.000
_cell.length_b   1.000
_cell.length_c   1.000
_cell.angle_alpha   90.00
_cell.angle_beta   90.00
_cell.angle_gamma   90.00
#
_symmetry.space_group_name_H-M   'P 1'
#
loop_
_entity.id
_entity.type
_entity.pdbx_description
1 polymer ?
#
loop_
_entity_poly.entity_id
_entity_poly.type
_entity_poly.pdbx_seq_one_letter_code
_entity_poly.pdbx_strand_id
1 'polypeptide(L)'
;MRKRNLKILSILTCLATASSIYFNVAVGKAEVANAATAVASINSTPLGPVTSKDVIYQVITDRFSDGDTTNNIPSSKELFDDKNNDGKGDGADLKLYQGGDFQGIINKIPYLKGMGVTAVWISAPYENRDTPIYDKQADGSTNTWTSFHGYHASNYFTTNKHFGTMLDFARLRDELHKNNMKLVIDFVTNHSSRQKNPTMNNIAEDGKVYEPDKDANGNYVFDVNGEPVDINKDGKLENLLADPNNDTKNFFHNKGDRGTDSSVYGYRYKDLGSLADYNQENPLVINQLEKASLFWKQKGIDGIRHDATLHMNPAFVKGLKDAVDSDSTGPITQFGEFFIGRPSDKYDEFKSYPDRTGVNNLDFEYYRSLNSTFGDFTKPMSDFASMLGYTESGYSYENQAVTFMDNHDVSRFGYLQKNQKVYNAALVALLSSRGIPNIYYGTEQYITPADGSDVAGRVFMEKSSAFDTTTTAYKAISKMSALRKENDALAYGTTEVLYSNDDVIVMKRKYYDKQVIVAINRQPDKSVTVSSSVLAGIPNGQYTDYLGGLCGGKTLNVTNGVLQGGAFTLAGGEVSVWSYNPTLSGAKIGDVVSTMGRAGNLVYIYGENLDGTVGVKFGTTSATVVSNNSGLITAKVPNTTPGPVDITVTKNGVTSNAFRYTVLSGDQNQVIFHVRANTNYGDSIHIVGNIPELGNWDSNKCTEGMLNPSYPEWILPVSVPAGKTIEFKFIKKDSTGKAVWESGVNRVITSSSDAQGVIDTPIYDWSN
;
A
#
# COMPACT_ATOMS: atom_id res chain seq x y z
N MET A 1 -40.53 -91.31 -9.11
CA MET A 1 -42.00 -91.18 -9.28
C MET A 1 -42.68 -91.08 -7.92
N ARG A 2 -43.03 -89.88 -7.46
CA ARG A 2 -44.34 -89.55 -6.87
C ARG A 2 -44.34 -88.13 -6.33
N LYS A 3 -45.39 -87.42 -6.70
CA LYS A 3 -45.77 -86.06 -6.32
C LYS A 3 -46.22 -86.00 -4.85
N ARG A 4 -46.02 -84.83 -4.22
CA ARG A 4 -46.95 -84.02 -3.41
C ARG A 4 -46.36 -83.53 -2.07
N ASN A 5 -46.37 -82.20 -1.96
CA ASN A 5 -46.64 -81.32 -0.81
C ASN A 5 -46.09 -81.70 0.58
N LEU A 6 -45.22 -80.84 1.14
CA LEU A 6 -45.58 -79.93 2.23
C LEU A 6 -44.53 -78.80 2.38
N LYS A 7 -44.98 -77.70 2.99
CA LYS A 7 -44.36 -76.38 3.15
C LYS A 7 -43.35 -76.31 4.32
N ILE A 8 -42.44 -75.33 4.23
CA ILE A 8 -41.77 -74.50 5.28
C ILE A 8 -40.28 -74.74 5.58
N LEU A 9 -39.53 -73.61 5.48
CA LEU A 9 -38.18 -73.25 5.98
C LEU A 9 -37.00 -74.06 5.37
N SER A 10 -35.87 -73.48 4.96
CA SER A 10 -35.26 -72.18 5.25
C SER A 10 -34.03 -71.97 4.34
N ILE A 11 -33.54 -70.73 4.34
CA ILE A 11 -32.17 -70.28 4.04
C ILE A 11 -31.79 -70.03 2.57
N LEU A 12 -31.65 -68.73 2.36
CA LEU A 12 -31.08 -67.98 1.27
C LEU A 12 -29.60 -68.34 1.06
N THR A 13 -29.22 -68.71 -0.16
CA THR A 13 -27.88 -68.42 -0.68
C THR A 13 -27.91 -68.29 -2.21
N CYS A 14 -27.40 -67.15 -2.64
CA CYS A 14 -26.59 -66.93 -3.84
C CYS A 14 -27.26 -66.83 -5.24
N LEU A 15 -27.07 -65.62 -5.78
CA LEU A 15 -26.82 -65.21 -7.17
C LEU A 15 -27.93 -64.44 -7.89
N ALA A 16 -27.76 -63.11 -7.91
CA ALA A 16 -28.10 -62.29 -9.06
C ALA A 16 -27.23 -61.02 -9.05
N THR A 17 -26.11 -61.13 -9.76
CA THR A 17 -25.36 -60.05 -10.40
C THR A 17 -26.29 -59.18 -11.24
N ALA A 18 -26.39 -57.88 -10.93
CA ALA A 18 -26.60 -56.74 -11.86
C ALA A 18 -27.17 -55.52 -11.10
N SER A 19 -26.38 -54.84 -10.26
CA SER A 19 -26.73 -53.53 -9.67
C SER A 19 -25.53 -52.78 -9.06
N SER A 20 -24.35 -52.82 -9.70
CA SER A 20 -23.14 -52.17 -9.14
C SER A 20 -22.36 -51.27 -10.11
N ILE A 21 -22.89 -50.98 -11.30
CA ILE A 21 -22.21 -50.10 -12.28
C ILE A 21 -22.83 -48.69 -12.38
N TYR A 22 -23.98 -48.44 -11.76
CA TYR A 22 -24.62 -47.11 -11.80
C TYR A 22 -24.42 -46.25 -10.55
N PHE A 23 -23.67 -46.72 -9.54
CA PHE A 23 -23.45 -45.94 -8.30
C PHE A 23 -22.12 -45.16 -8.26
N ASN A 24 -21.15 -45.48 -9.14
CA ASN A 24 -19.85 -44.79 -9.15
C ASN A 24 -19.76 -43.60 -10.13
N VAL A 25 -20.76 -43.39 -10.99
CA VAL A 25 -20.80 -42.20 -11.87
C VAL A 25 -21.56 -41.03 -11.21
N ALA A 26 -22.45 -41.31 -10.26
CA ALA A 26 -23.18 -40.28 -9.52
C ALA A 26 -22.34 -39.65 -8.39
N VAL A 27 -21.46 -40.42 -7.74
CA VAL A 27 -20.56 -39.90 -6.69
C VAL A 27 -19.44 -39.06 -7.29
N GLY A 28 -18.86 -39.48 -8.43
CA GLY A 28 -17.84 -38.69 -9.14
C GLY A 28 -18.34 -37.42 -9.83
N LYS A 29 -19.66 -37.26 -10.06
CA LYS A 29 -20.25 -35.99 -10.51
C LYS A 29 -20.70 -35.09 -9.35
N ALA A 30 -21.02 -35.67 -8.19
CA ALA A 30 -21.36 -34.91 -6.99
C ALA A 30 -20.12 -34.29 -6.31
N GLU A 31 -18.97 -34.98 -6.32
CA GLU A 31 -17.70 -34.39 -5.84
C GLU A 31 -17.22 -33.25 -6.74
N VAL A 32 -17.37 -33.37 -8.06
CA VAL A 32 -17.01 -32.30 -9.00
C VAL A 32 -18.01 -31.13 -8.97
N ALA A 33 -19.28 -31.39 -8.59
CA ALA A 33 -20.27 -30.33 -8.39
C ALA A 33 -20.10 -29.57 -7.06
N ASN A 34 -19.48 -30.17 -6.05
CA ASN A 34 -19.17 -29.52 -4.77
C ASN A 34 -17.77 -28.88 -4.73
N ALA A 35 -16.88 -29.21 -5.65
CA ALA A 35 -15.58 -28.55 -5.82
C ALA A 35 -15.71 -27.11 -6.40
N ALA A 36 -16.91 -26.69 -6.84
CA ALA A 36 -17.11 -25.43 -7.56
C ALA A 36 -17.53 -24.22 -6.70
N THR A 37 -17.66 -24.34 -5.37
CA THR A 37 -18.22 -23.23 -4.55
C THR A 37 -17.65 -23.05 -3.13
N ALA A 38 -16.59 -23.75 -2.73
CA ALA A 38 -16.17 -23.81 -1.31
C ALA A 38 -14.84 -23.12 -0.95
N VAL A 39 -14.31 -22.21 -1.78
CA VAL A 39 -13.20 -21.35 -1.37
C VAL A 39 -13.54 -19.89 -1.69
N ALA A 40 -13.60 -19.08 -0.63
CA ALA A 40 -13.79 -17.62 -0.65
C ALA A 40 -15.21 -17.08 -0.93
N SER A 41 -16.24 -17.58 -0.23
CA SER A 41 -17.32 -16.65 0.17
C SER A 41 -16.74 -15.70 1.23
N ILE A 42 -16.88 -14.38 1.01
CA ILE A 42 -16.55 -13.38 2.03
C ILE A 42 -17.52 -13.59 3.19
N ASN A 43 -17.04 -14.17 4.30
CA ASN A 43 -17.86 -14.43 5.49
C ASN A 43 -17.77 -13.31 6.53
N SER A 44 -16.91 -12.31 6.31
CA SER A 44 -16.72 -11.16 7.19
C SER A 44 -17.26 -9.87 6.57
N THR A 45 -17.82 -8.99 7.41
CA THR A 45 -18.22 -7.64 6.98
C THR A 45 -16.96 -6.85 6.60
N PRO A 46 -16.88 -6.23 5.40
CA PRO A 46 -15.76 -5.37 5.05
C PRO A 46 -15.56 -4.25 6.07
N LEU A 47 -14.32 -3.99 6.47
CA LEU A 47 -13.99 -2.90 7.41
C LEU A 47 -13.76 -1.56 6.70
N GLY A 48 -13.60 -1.59 5.38
CA GLY A 48 -13.29 -0.42 4.56
C GLY A 48 -11.80 -0.07 4.61
N PRO A 49 -11.40 1.02 3.94
CA PRO A 49 -9.98 1.38 3.80
C PRO A 49 -9.31 1.66 5.15
N VAL A 50 -8.00 1.43 5.20
CA VAL A 50 -7.10 2.01 6.20
C VAL A 50 -7.16 3.54 6.14
N THR A 51 -7.30 4.17 7.30
CA THR A 51 -7.47 5.61 7.49
C THR A 51 -6.37 6.17 8.39
N SER A 52 -6.27 7.50 8.50
CA SER A 52 -5.36 8.16 9.44
C SER A 52 -5.64 7.88 10.94
N LYS A 53 -6.77 7.23 11.27
CA LYS A 53 -7.06 6.71 12.62
C LYS A 53 -6.41 5.36 12.91
N ASP A 54 -5.86 4.70 11.89
CA ASP A 54 -5.26 3.38 12.01
C ASP A 54 -3.77 3.44 12.39
N VAL A 55 -3.27 2.31 12.90
CA VAL A 55 -1.83 2.03 13.05
C VAL A 55 -1.55 0.75 12.27
N ILE A 56 -0.71 0.86 11.25
CA ILE A 56 -0.27 -0.24 10.40
C ILE A 56 0.89 -0.96 11.10
N TYR A 57 0.85 -2.29 11.10
CA TYR A 57 1.96 -3.15 11.48
C TYR A 57 2.40 -3.96 10.26
N GLN A 58 3.59 -3.68 9.75
CA GLN A 58 4.15 -4.31 8.56
C GLN A 58 4.92 -5.58 8.91
N VAL A 59 4.54 -6.67 8.27
CA VAL A 59 5.04 -8.01 8.47
C VAL A 59 5.67 -8.53 7.17
N ILE A 60 6.90 -9.01 7.25
CA ILE A 60 7.41 -9.95 6.23
C ILE A 60 6.91 -11.33 6.62
N THR A 61 5.99 -11.89 5.83
CA THR A 61 5.23 -13.11 6.19
C THR A 61 6.16 -14.25 6.61
N ASP A 62 7.14 -14.59 5.76
CA ASP A 62 8.17 -15.62 6.01
C ASP A 62 8.98 -15.41 7.31
N ARG A 63 9.06 -14.17 7.81
CA ARG A 63 9.95 -13.77 8.90
C ARG A 63 9.22 -13.49 10.20
N PHE A 64 7.94 -13.78 10.30
CA PHE A 64 7.17 -13.42 11.49
C PHE A 64 6.97 -14.56 12.47
N SER A 65 6.17 -15.56 12.11
CA SER A 65 5.92 -16.73 12.95
C SER A 65 5.48 -17.89 12.08
N ASP A 66 5.98 -19.09 12.38
CA ASP A 66 5.65 -20.34 11.71
C ASP A 66 4.47 -20.99 12.44
N GLY A 67 3.29 -20.92 11.81
CA GLY A 67 2.05 -21.45 12.37
C GLY A 67 1.70 -22.84 11.88
N ASP A 68 2.22 -23.26 10.74
CA ASP A 68 2.01 -24.55 10.11
C ASP A 68 3.28 -25.08 9.44
N THR A 69 4.09 -25.80 10.21
CA THR A 69 5.32 -26.43 9.73
C THR A 69 5.12 -27.41 8.57
N THR A 70 3.88 -27.81 8.24
CA THR A 70 3.61 -28.71 7.11
C THR A 70 3.72 -28.03 5.75
N ASN A 71 3.73 -26.69 5.71
CA ASN A 71 3.96 -25.91 4.49
C ASN A 71 5.43 -25.47 4.32
N ASN A 72 6.31 -25.79 5.28
CA ASN A 72 7.77 -25.62 5.20
C ASN A 72 8.44 -26.62 4.24
N ILE A 73 7.78 -26.95 3.12
CA ILE A 73 8.20 -27.99 2.18
C ILE A 73 8.59 -27.32 0.87
N PRO A 74 9.82 -26.79 0.75
CA PRO A 74 10.27 -26.27 -0.52
C PRO A 74 10.41 -27.36 -1.57
N SER A 75 10.32 -26.95 -2.85
CA SER A 75 10.65 -27.82 -3.98
C SER A 75 12.09 -28.36 -3.95
N SER A 76 12.98 -27.70 -3.21
CA SER A 76 14.35 -28.10 -2.94
C SER A 76 14.77 -27.72 -1.51
N LYS A 77 15.52 -28.59 -0.84
CA LYS A 77 16.11 -28.30 0.48
C LYS A 77 17.01 -27.06 0.49
N GLU A 78 17.50 -26.61 -0.66
CA GLU A 78 18.33 -25.39 -0.78
C GLU A 78 17.54 -24.10 -0.58
N LEU A 79 16.20 -24.15 -0.54
CA LEU A 79 15.35 -22.96 -0.43
C LEU A 79 14.92 -22.65 1.00
N PHE A 80 15.20 -23.53 1.96
CA PHE A 80 14.71 -23.40 3.34
C PHE A 80 15.87 -23.50 4.33
N ASP A 81 15.92 -22.58 5.29
CA ASP A 81 16.99 -22.51 6.29
C ASP A 81 16.78 -23.52 7.43
N ASP A 82 16.96 -24.80 7.13
CA ASP A 82 16.84 -25.92 8.09
C ASP A 82 18.10 -26.78 8.05
N LYS A 83 19.18 -26.30 8.67
CA LYS A 83 20.46 -27.01 8.67
C LYS A 83 20.41 -28.27 9.54
N ASN A 84 19.57 -28.25 10.56
CA ASN A 84 19.45 -29.32 11.55
C ASN A 84 18.47 -30.44 11.11
N ASN A 85 17.71 -30.22 10.04
CA ASN A 85 16.67 -31.10 9.47
C ASN A 85 15.50 -31.41 10.42
N ASP A 86 15.05 -30.42 11.21
CA ASP A 86 13.90 -30.54 12.12
C ASP A 86 12.58 -30.02 11.53
N GLY A 87 12.61 -29.52 10.29
CA GLY A 87 11.44 -28.99 9.58
C GLY A 87 11.07 -27.56 9.97
N LYS A 88 11.95 -26.81 10.63
CA LYS A 88 11.73 -25.43 11.05
C LYS A 88 12.88 -24.54 10.62
N GLY A 89 12.58 -23.27 10.31
CA GLY A 89 13.62 -22.29 10.02
C GLY A 89 14.51 -22.04 11.23
N ASP A 90 15.82 -21.97 11.02
CA ASP A 90 16.83 -21.72 12.06
C ASP A 90 17.03 -20.22 12.34
N GLY A 91 16.63 -19.34 11.42
CA GLY A 91 16.82 -17.89 11.51
C GLY A 91 18.26 -17.44 11.22
N ALA A 92 19.07 -18.28 10.59
CA ALA A 92 20.49 -18.09 10.35
C ALA A 92 20.80 -17.56 8.93
N ASP A 93 20.30 -18.22 7.88
CA ASP A 93 20.46 -17.74 6.50
C ASP A 93 19.27 -16.88 6.06
N LEU A 94 19.44 -15.56 6.20
CA LEU A 94 18.40 -14.56 5.89
C LEU A 94 18.07 -14.44 4.39
N LYS A 95 18.68 -15.25 3.52
CA LYS A 95 18.40 -15.30 2.07
C LYS A 95 17.39 -16.40 1.68
N LEU A 96 17.16 -17.36 2.58
CA LEU A 96 16.28 -18.51 2.37
C LEU A 96 14.92 -18.29 3.04
N TYR A 97 13.93 -19.13 2.70
CA TYR A 97 12.69 -19.21 3.47
C TYR A 97 12.97 -19.72 4.89
N GLN A 98 12.18 -19.22 5.85
CA GLN A 98 12.31 -19.47 7.29
C GLN A 98 11.03 -20.09 7.88
N GLY A 99 9.90 -20.03 7.16
CA GLY A 99 8.67 -20.77 7.48
C GLY A 99 7.57 -19.92 8.10
N GLY A 100 7.73 -18.60 8.16
CA GLY A 100 6.64 -17.74 8.58
C GLY A 100 5.46 -17.74 7.60
N ASP A 101 4.24 -17.82 8.10
CA ASP A 101 3.06 -18.11 7.27
C ASP A 101 1.79 -17.39 7.74
N PHE A 102 0.68 -17.57 7.00
CA PHE A 102 -0.61 -16.97 7.35
C PHE A 102 -1.14 -17.47 8.70
N GLN A 103 -0.92 -18.75 9.04
CA GLN A 103 -1.34 -19.32 10.31
C GLN A 103 -0.58 -18.71 11.50
N GLY A 104 0.70 -18.38 11.33
CA GLY A 104 1.53 -17.72 12.31
C GLY A 104 1.06 -16.30 12.57
N ILE A 105 0.68 -15.56 11.53
CA ILE A 105 0.05 -14.25 11.70
C ILE A 105 -1.27 -14.38 12.48
N ILE A 106 -2.13 -15.35 12.13
CA ILE A 106 -3.37 -15.63 12.88
C ILE A 106 -3.06 -15.90 14.36
N ASN A 107 -2.06 -16.73 14.65
CA ASN A 107 -1.66 -17.09 16.01
C ASN A 107 -1.20 -15.88 16.84
N LYS A 108 -0.70 -14.83 16.18
CA LYS A 108 -0.21 -13.59 16.82
C LYS A 108 -1.24 -12.45 16.81
N ILE A 109 -2.45 -12.65 16.32
CA ILE A 109 -3.55 -11.66 16.41
C ILE A 109 -3.74 -11.13 17.84
N PRO A 110 -3.75 -11.96 18.91
CA PRO A 110 -3.87 -11.45 20.28
C PRO A 110 -2.74 -10.49 20.67
N TYR A 111 -1.50 -10.77 20.24
CA TYR A 111 -0.34 -9.92 20.48
C TYR A 111 -0.47 -8.57 19.76
N LEU A 112 -0.81 -8.60 18.47
CA LEU A 112 -1.00 -7.39 17.65
C LEU A 112 -2.15 -6.52 18.20
N LYS A 113 -3.28 -7.15 18.55
CA LYS A 113 -4.44 -6.47 19.13
C LYS A 113 -4.13 -5.83 20.48
N GLY A 114 -3.40 -6.53 21.36
CA GLY A 114 -2.96 -5.97 22.65
C GLY A 114 -2.06 -4.74 22.50
N MET A 115 -1.30 -4.68 21.42
CA MET A 115 -0.45 -3.55 21.07
C MET A 115 -1.25 -2.38 20.47
N GLY A 116 -2.52 -2.58 20.15
CA GLY A 116 -3.36 -1.56 19.53
C GLY A 116 -3.25 -1.48 18.00
N VAL A 117 -2.65 -2.47 17.33
CA VAL A 117 -2.62 -2.54 15.86
C VAL A 117 -4.05 -2.59 15.30
N THR A 118 -4.29 -1.90 14.19
CA THR A 118 -5.60 -1.92 13.49
C THR A 118 -5.52 -2.22 12.02
N ALA A 119 -4.32 -2.30 11.45
CA ALA A 119 -4.09 -2.77 10.10
C ALA A 119 -2.81 -3.61 10.10
N VAL A 120 -2.86 -4.77 9.45
CA VAL A 120 -1.68 -5.61 9.22
C VAL A 120 -1.35 -5.53 7.75
N TRP A 121 -0.16 -5.04 7.44
CA TRP A 121 0.40 -5.05 6.09
C TRP A 121 1.31 -6.26 5.95
N ILE A 122 0.95 -7.21 5.09
CA ILE A 122 1.73 -8.42 4.83
C ILE A 122 2.47 -8.35 3.49
N SER A 123 3.51 -9.18 3.34
CA SER A 123 4.16 -9.46 2.06
C SER A 123 3.15 -9.87 0.98
N ALA A 124 3.56 -9.77 -0.28
CA ALA A 124 2.76 -10.16 -1.42
C ALA A 124 2.31 -11.63 -1.29
N PRO A 125 0.99 -11.90 -1.19
CA PRO A 125 0.49 -13.20 -0.76
C PRO A 125 0.46 -14.23 -1.89
N TYR A 126 0.68 -13.80 -3.13
CA TYR A 126 0.56 -14.63 -4.32
C TYR A 126 1.84 -15.39 -4.65
N GLU A 127 1.74 -16.38 -5.53
CA GLU A 127 2.84 -17.25 -5.87
C GLU A 127 4.05 -16.50 -6.42
N ASN A 128 5.20 -16.93 -5.94
CA ASN A 128 6.49 -16.40 -6.26
C ASN A 128 7.38 -17.49 -6.86
N ARG A 129 8.41 -17.09 -7.61
CA ARG A 129 9.43 -17.99 -8.15
C ARG A 129 9.98 -18.91 -7.05
N ASP A 130 9.73 -20.21 -7.18
CA ASP A 130 10.11 -21.23 -6.21
C ASP A 130 11.31 -22.08 -6.69
N THR A 131 12.34 -21.39 -7.18
CA THR A 131 13.60 -22.01 -7.61
C THR A 131 14.78 -21.21 -7.08
N PRO A 132 15.94 -21.83 -6.82
CA PRO A 132 17.11 -21.11 -6.34
C PRO A 132 17.56 -19.99 -7.30
N ILE A 133 17.99 -18.88 -6.73
CA ILE A 133 18.60 -17.77 -7.46
C ILE A 133 20.06 -17.69 -7.04
N TYR A 134 20.98 -17.95 -7.96
CA TYR A 134 22.40 -18.05 -7.65
C TYR A 134 23.16 -16.77 -8.01
N ASP A 135 23.81 -16.16 -7.02
CA ASP A 135 24.71 -15.02 -7.22
C ASP A 135 26.16 -15.41 -6.99
N LYS A 136 26.96 -15.38 -8.05
CA LYS A 136 28.41 -15.56 -7.96
C LYS A 136 29.06 -14.32 -7.36
N GLN A 137 29.84 -14.55 -6.32
CA GLN A 137 30.58 -13.52 -5.61
C GLN A 137 31.99 -13.39 -6.18
N ALA A 138 32.61 -12.22 -5.96
CA ALA A 138 33.96 -11.94 -6.44
C ALA A 138 35.04 -12.85 -5.83
N ASP A 139 34.79 -13.40 -4.64
CA ASP A 139 35.67 -14.35 -3.94
C ASP A 139 35.51 -15.81 -4.42
N GLY A 140 34.66 -16.05 -5.42
CA GLY A 140 34.37 -17.38 -5.96
C GLY A 140 33.25 -18.13 -5.22
N SER A 141 32.72 -17.58 -4.12
CA SER A 141 31.56 -18.15 -3.42
C SER A 141 30.26 -17.93 -4.20
N THR A 142 29.19 -18.60 -3.79
CA THR A 142 27.86 -18.46 -4.38
C THR A 142 26.86 -18.21 -3.26
N ASN A 143 26.14 -17.10 -3.34
CA ASN A 143 24.96 -16.88 -2.52
C ASN A 143 23.76 -17.53 -3.21
N THR A 144 22.96 -18.25 -2.44
CA THR A 144 21.66 -18.76 -2.87
C THR A 144 20.57 -17.88 -2.27
N TRP A 145 19.72 -17.36 -3.14
CA TRP A 145 18.57 -16.55 -2.75
C TRP A 145 17.27 -17.26 -3.11
N THR A 146 16.23 -16.89 -2.37
CA THR A 146 14.87 -17.34 -2.58
C THR A 146 13.94 -16.14 -2.66
N SER A 147 12.69 -16.39 -3.05
CA SER A 147 11.66 -15.37 -3.18
C SER A 147 10.85 -15.18 -1.89
N PHE A 148 11.44 -15.44 -0.71
CA PHE A 148 10.77 -15.40 0.60
C PHE A 148 10.04 -14.08 0.90
N HIS A 149 10.51 -12.99 0.28
CA HIS A 149 10.02 -11.64 0.48
C HIS A 149 8.69 -11.37 -0.27
N GLY A 150 8.34 -12.17 -1.29
CA GLY A 150 7.11 -12.02 -2.07
C GLY A 150 7.21 -11.15 -3.33
N TYR A 151 8.41 -10.65 -3.67
CA TYR A 151 8.62 -9.67 -4.77
C TYR A 151 9.07 -10.27 -6.12
N HIS A 152 9.06 -11.59 -6.26
CA HIS A 152 9.35 -12.30 -7.51
C HIS A 152 8.10 -13.04 -7.99
N ALA A 153 7.06 -12.29 -8.33
CA ALA A 153 5.76 -12.82 -8.73
C ALA A 153 5.91 -13.81 -9.92
N SER A 154 5.31 -14.98 -9.78
CA SER A 154 5.17 -15.97 -10.86
C SER A 154 3.70 -16.20 -11.24
N ASN A 155 2.78 -16.14 -10.28
CA ASN A 155 1.35 -16.27 -10.54
C ASN A 155 0.54 -15.45 -9.52
N TYR A 156 -0.22 -14.46 -10.00
CA TYR A 156 -1.01 -13.57 -9.14
C TYR A 156 -2.31 -14.19 -8.62
N PHE A 157 -2.79 -15.28 -9.20
CA PHE A 157 -4.14 -15.79 -8.92
C PHE A 157 -4.15 -17.00 -8.01
N THR A 158 -3.00 -17.39 -7.45
CA THR A 158 -2.88 -18.39 -6.40
C THR A 158 -1.96 -17.87 -5.31
N THR A 159 -2.03 -18.44 -4.10
CA THR A 159 -1.19 -18.02 -2.98
C THR A 159 0.25 -18.55 -3.12
N ASN A 160 1.19 -17.88 -2.46
CA ASN A 160 2.50 -18.48 -2.20
C ASN A 160 2.31 -19.69 -1.29
N LYS A 161 2.62 -20.89 -1.80
CA LYS A 161 2.45 -22.16 -1.06
C LYS A 161 3.22 -22.22 0.26
N HIS A 162 4.29 -21.45 0.41
CA HIS A 162 5.04 -21.35 1.67
C HIS A 162 4.33 -20.51 2.73
N PHE A 163 3.34 -19.69 2.33
CA PHE A 163 2.54 -18.90 3.26
C PHE A 163 1.20 -19.58 3.61
N GLY A 164 0.73 -20.48 2.74
CA GLY A 164 -0.49 -21.25 2.90
C GLY A 164 -1.38 -21.23 1.66
N THR A 165 -2.52 -21.92 1.75
CA THR A 165 -3.51 -22.05 0.68
C THR A 165 -4.39 -20.81 0.53
N MET A 166 -5.22 -20.76 -0.52
CA MET A 166 -6.26 -19.74 -0.65
C MET A 166 -7.29 -19.79 0.50
N LEU A 167 -7.51 -20.97 1.10
CA LEU A 167 -8.36 -21.12 2.27
C LEU A 167 -7.71 -20.50 3.52
N ASP A 168 -6.40 -20.65 3.67
CA ASP A 168 -5.64 -20.04 4.77
C ASP A 168 -5.63 -18.52 4.68
N PHE A 169 -5.47 -17.97 3.48
CA PHE A 169 -5.57 -16.53 3.25
C PHE A 169 -6.96 -16.00 3.63
N ALA A 170 -8.03 -16.70 3.22
CA ALA A 170 -9.39 -16.32 3.58
C ALA A 170 -9.61 -16.35 5.10
N ARG A 171 -9.06 -17.35 5.79
CA ARG A 171 -9.09 -17.46 7.25
C ARG A 171 -8.30 -16.34 7.94
N LEU A 172 -7.12 -15.97 7.40
CA LEU A 172 -6.33 -14.85 7.90
C LEU A 172 -7.14 -13.56 7.87
N ARG A 173 -7.70 -13.21 6.71
CA ARG A 173 -8.60 -12.06 6.57
C ARG A 173 -9.74 -12.12 7.59
N ASP A 174 -10.47 -13.23 7.67
CA ASP A 174 -11.65 -13.32 8.54
C ASP A 174 -11.30 -13.17 10.02
N GLU A 175 -10.19 -13.75 10.48
CA GLU A 175 -9.74 -13.59 11.88
C GLU A 175 -9.20 -12.18 12.16
N LEU A 176 -8.55 -11.52 11.19
CA LEU A 176 -8.21 -10.09 11.30
C LEU A 176 -9.47 -9.23 11.41
N HIS A 177 -10.42 -9.39 10.50
CA HIS A 177 -11.66 -8.61 10.46
C HIS A 177 -12.51 -8.80 11.72
N LYS A 178 -12.64 -10.04 12.21
CA LYS A 178 -13.30 -10.37 13.48
C LYS A 178 -12.68 -9.65 14.69
N ASN A 179 -11.41 -9.25 14.57
CA ASN A 179 -10.69 -8.48 15.57
C ASN A 179 -10.62 -6.97 15.26
N ASN A 180 -11.40 -6.49 14.29
CA ASN A 180 -11.38 -5.11 13.79
C ASN A 180 -9.99 -4.66 13.32
N MET A 181 -9.24 -5.58 12.70
CA MET A 181 -7.96 -5.30 12.06
C MET A 181 -8.09 -5.47 10.56
N LYS A 182 -7.61 -4.48 9.82
CA LYS A 182 -7.62 -4.44 8.36
C LYS A 182 -6.45 -5.24 7.78
N LEU A 183 -6.62 -5.76 6.57
CA LEU A 183 -5.57 -6.48 5.84
C LEU A 183 -5.09 -5.67 4.63
N VAL A 184 -3.82 -5.26 4.66
CA VAL A 184 -3.12 -4.66 3.51
C VAL A 184 -2.15 -5.69 2.95
N ILE A 185 -2.05 -5.78 1.63
CA ILE A 185 -1.08 -6.64 0.96
C ILE A 185 -0.08 -5.81 0.15
N ASP A 186 1.17 -6.24 0.10
CA ASP A 186 2.08 -5.82 -0.96
C ASP A 186 1.57 -6.31 -2.32
N PHE A 187 1.77 -5.47 -3.34
CA PHE A 187 1.35 -5.77 -4.69
C PHE A 187 2.36 -5.22 -5.69
N VAL A 188 2.94 -6.12 -6.49
CA VAL A 188 4.02 -5.86 -7.44
C VAL A 188 3.43 -5.80 -8.84
N THR A 189 3.36 -4.61 -9.41
CA THR A 189 2.86 -4.38 -10.78
C THR A 189 3.95 -3.88 -11.73
N ASN A 190 5.18 -3.73 -11.24
CA ASN A 190 6.32 -3.31 -12.05
C ASN A 190 6.93 -4.47 -12.85
N HIS A 191 7.16 -5.61 -12.21
CA HIS A 191 7.94 -6.71 -12.76
C HIS A 191 7.39 -8.07 -12.29
N SER A 192 7.82 -9.16 -12.96
CA SER A 192 7.57 -10.53 -12.50
C SER A 192 8.66 -11.00 -11.52
N SER A 193 9.70 -11.66 -12.02
CA SER A 193 10.85 -12.15 -11.27
C SER A 193 12.15 -11.95 -12.05
N ARG A 194 13.29 -12.28 -11.45
CA ARG A 194 14.61 -12.16 -12.10
C ARG A 194 14.65 -12.97 -13.40
N GLN A 195 14.84 -12.26 -14.52
CA GLN A 195 14.94 -12.84 -15.87
C GLN A 195 16.38 -13.01 -16.35
N LYS A 196 17.34 -12.32 -15.72
CA LYS A 196 18.77 -12.40 -16.09
C LYS A 196 19.65 -12.45 -14.86
N ASN A 197 20.80 -13.08 -14.99
CA ASN A 197 21.78 -13.18 -13.92
C ASN A 197 22.89 -12.11 -14.05
N PRO A 198 22.81 -10.96 -13.34
CA PRO A 198 23.85 -9.94 -13.34
C PRO A 198 25.25 -10.42 -12.92
N THR A 199 25.35 -11.44 -12.07
CA THR A 199 26.65 -11.97 -11.62
C THR A 199 27.29 -12.95 -12.61
N MET A 200 26.55 -13.35 -13.64
CA MET A 200 26.94 -14.35 -14.63
C MET A 200 26.76 -13.81 -16.05
N ASN A 201 27.24 -12.59 -16.32
CA ASN A 201 27.16 -11.95 -17.64
C ASN A 201 25.74 -11.89 -18.22
N ASN A 202 24.73 -11.67 -17.37
CA ASN A 202 23.32 -11.56 -17.76
C ASN A 202 22.77 -12.77 -18.53
N ILE A 203 23.23 -13.98 -18.21
CA ILE A 203 22.59 -15.21 -18.73
C ILE A 203 21.10 -15.23 -18.36
N ALA A 204 20.28 -15.78 -19.26
CA ALA A 204 18.84 -15.93 -19.07
C ALA A 204 18.51 -16.80 -17.84
N GLU A 205 17.50 -16.37 -17.08
CA GLU A 205 16.85 -17.08 -15.99
C GLU A 205 15.33 -17.16 -16.25
N ASP A 206 14.51 -17.45 -15.23
CA ASP A 206 13.10 -17.79 -15.43
C ASP A 206 12.23 -16.58 -15.83
N GLY A 207 11.91 -15.66 -14.92
CA GLY A 207 11.12 -14.46 -15.21
C GLY A 207 9.69 -14.70 -15.73
N LYS A 208 9.24 -15.95 -15.86
CA LYS A 208 7.94 -16.33 -16.44
C LYS A 208 6.78 -15.96 -15.53
N VAL A 209 5.62 -15.79 -16.18
CA VAL A 209 4.35 -15.51 -15.52
C VAL A 209 3.35 -16.56 -15.95
N TYR A 210 2.58 -17.06 -14.99
CA TYR A 210 1.59 -18.11 -15.14
C TYR A 210 0.22 -17.67 -14.63
N GLU A 211 -0.80 -18.46 -14.95
CA GLU A 211 -2.12 -18.38 -14.32
C GLU A 211 -2.73 -19.78 -14.14
N PRO A 212 -3.59 -19.99 -13.13
CA PRO A 212 -4.28 -21.26 -12.95
C PRO A 212 -5.26 -21.53 -14.10
N ASP A 213 -5.68 -22.79 -14.21
CA ASP A 213 -6.79 -23.18 -15.07
C ASP A 213 -8.10 -22.43 -14.71
N LYS A 214 -8.91 -22.20 -15.74
CA LYS A 214 -10.21 -21.53 -15.65
C LYS A 214 -11.34 -22.47 -16.04
N ASP A 215 -12.50 -22.32 -15.39
CA ASP A 215 -13.73 -22.99 -15.80
C ASP A 215 -14.27 -22.43 -17.13
N ALA A 216 -15.37 -23.02 -17.62
CA ALA A 216 -16.03 -22.57 -18.85
C ALA A 216 -16.59 -21.13 -18.79
N ASN A 217 -16.68 -20.53 -17.59
CA ASN A 217 -17.11 -19.16 -17.38
C ASN A 217 -15.93 -18.18 -17.20
N GLY A 218 -14.69 -18.68 -17.24
CA GLY A 218 -13.48 -17.90 -17.06
C GLY A 218 -13.06 -17.68 -15.61
N ASN A 219 -13.64 -18.41 -14.65
CA ASN A 219 -13.29 -18.30 -13.23
C ASN A 219 -12.11 -19.22 -12.89
N TYR A 220 -11.17 -18.74 -12.07
CA TYR A 220 -10.15 -19.59 -11.45
C TYR A 220 -10.80 -20.59 -10.49
N VAL A 221 -10.42 -21.86 -10.58
CA VAL A 221 -11.01 -22.94 -9.77
C VAL A 221 -9.99 -23.45 -8.77
N PHE A 222 -10.48 -23.62 -7.54
CA PHE A 222 -9.73 -24.20 -6.43
C PHE A 222 -10.48 -25.40 -5.87
N ASP A 223 -9.76 -26.39 -5.35
CA ASP A 223 -10.34 -27.52 -4.65
C ASP A 223 -10.85 -27.13 -3.25
N VAL A 224 -11.34 -28.10 -2.48
CA VAL A 224 -11.87 -27.84 -1.12
C VAL A 224 -10.80 -27.34 -0.13
N ASN A 225 -9.52 -27.54 -0.42
CA ASN A 225 -8.40 -27.10 0.40
C ASN A 225 -7.88 -25.71 -0.02
N GLY A 226 -8.38 -25.15 -1.11
CA GLY A 226 -7.89 -23.87 -1.63
C GLY A 226 -6.69 -23.99 -2.56
N GLU A 227 -6.46 -25.16 -3.14
CA GLU A 227 -5.39 -25.41 -4.11
C GLU A 227 -5.90 -25.31 -5.56
N PRO A 228 -5.11 -24.82 -6.53
CA PRO A 228 -5.51 -24.79 -7.93
C PRO A 228 -5.73 -26.21 -8.48
N VAL A 229 -6.62 -26.34 -9.46
CA VAL A 229 -7.03 -27.63 -10.06
C VAL A 229 -6.61 -27.71 -11.52
N ASP A 230 -6.03 -28.83 -11.95
CA ASP A 230 -5.84 -29.18 -13.38
C ASP A 230 -7.21 -29.60 -13.98
N ILE A 231 -7.93 -28.63 -14.53
CA ILE A 231 -9.27 -28.82 -15.12
C ILE A 231 -9.14 -29.49 -16.48
N ASN A 232 -8.14 -29.09 -17.26
CA ASN A 232 -7.98 -29.49 -18.65
C ASN A 232 -7.34 -30.90 -18.80
N LYS A 233 -6.76 -31.44 -17.72
CA LYS A 233 -6.12 -32.75 -17.58
C LYS A 233 -4.87 -32.91 -18.44
N ASP A 234 -4.12 -31.84 -18.67
CA ASP A 234 -2.83 -31.86 -19.37
C ASP A 234 -1.66 -32.21 -18.44
N GLY A 235 -1.92 -32.39 -17.15
CA GLY A 235 -0.93 -32.69 -16.12
C GLY A 235 -0.25 -31.46 -15.53
N LYS A 236 -0.74 -30.25 -15.81
CA LYS A 236 -0.24 -28.99 -15.27
C LYS A 236 -1.35 -28.27 -14.52
N LEU A 237 -1.00 -27.68 -13.37
CA LEU A 237 -1.92 -26.85 -12.59
C LEU A 237 -2.02 -25.42 -13.15
N GLU A 238 -1.06 -25.04 -13.98
CA GLU A 238 -0.87 -23.66 -14.42
C GLU A 238 -0.52 -23.57 -15.91
N ASN A 239 -0.97 -22.47 -16.50
CA ASN A 239 -0.77 -22.11 -17.89
C ASN A 239 0.28 -21.00 -18.00
N LEU A 240 1.26 -21.18 -18.90
CA LEU A 240 2.24 -20.14 -19.20
C LEU A 240 1.55 -18.95 -19.89
N LEU A 241 1.58 -17.79 -19.25
CA LEU A 241 1.00 -16.55 -19.78
C LEU A 241 2.02 -15.79 -20.64
N ALA A 242 3.23 -15.60 -20.10
CA ALA A 242 4.31 -14.85 -20.71
C ALA A 242 5.70 -15.37 -20.28
N ASP A 243 6.67 -15.30 -21.18
CA ASP A 243 8.07 -15.66 -20.95
C ASP A 243 8.97 -14.53 -21.46
N PRO A 244 9.76 -13.85 -20.61
CA PRO A 244 10.61 -12.74 -21.05
C PRO A 244 11.71 -13.18 -22.02
N ASN A 245 12.09 -14.46 -22.02
CA ASN A 245 13.09 -15.00 -22.94
C ASN A 245 12.48 -15.44 -24.29
N ASN A 246 11.14 -15.40 -24.41
CA ASN A 246 10.40 -15.70 -25.63
C ASN A 246 9.14 -14.80 -25.72
N ASP A 247 9.34 -13.49 -25.56
CA ASP A 247 8.25 -12.53 -25.39
C ASP A 247 7.56 -12.16 -26.71
N THR A 248 6.75 -13.09 -27.21
CA THR A 248 5.98 -12.92 -28.46
C THR A 248 4.81 -11.95 -28.34
N LYS A 249 4.40 -11.60 -27.11
CA LYS A 249 3.25 -10.73 -26.83
C LYS A 249 3.65 -9.31 -26.43
N ASN A 250 4.96 -9.02 -26.39
CA ASN A 250 5.51 -7.76 -25.89
C ASN A 250 5.02 -7.44 -24.47
N PHE A 251 4.95 -8.47 -23.63
CA PHE A 251 4.50 -8.42 -22.24
C PHE A 251 5.52 -7.70 -21.35
N PHE A 252 6.79 -7.68 -21.77
CA PHE A 252 7.91 -7.05 -21.08
C PHE A 252 8.60 -6.01 -21.98
N HIS A 253 9.21 -4.99 -21.38
CA HIS A 253 9.85 -3.90 -22.11
C HIS A 253 11.08 -4.34 -22.92
N ASN A 254 11.82 -5.34 -22.42
CA ASN A 254 13.02 -5.90 -23.06
C ASN A 254 14.09 -4.85 -23.42
N LYS A 255 14.28 -3.82 -22.59
CA LYS A 255 15.28 -2.75 -22.79
C LYS A 255 16.59 -2.94 -22.03
N GLY A 256 16.70 -4.04 -21.28
CA GLY A 256 17.85 -4.36 -20.44
C GLY A 256 17.85 -3.60 -19.12
N ASP A 257 18.82 -3.92 -18.26
CA ASP A 257 18.93 -3.33 -16.93
C ASP A 257 19.20 -1.83 -16.98
N ARG A 258 18.52 -1.08 -16.11
CA ARG A 258 18.72 0.37 -16.02
C ARG A 258 20.11 0.74 -15.52
N GLY A 259 20.72 -0.09 -14.68
CA GLY A 259 22.01 0.17 -14.03
C GLY A 259 22.03 1.54 -13.35
N THR A 260 22.92 2.42 -13.83
CA THR A 260 23.08 3.79 -13.33
C THR A 260 22.21 4.82 -14.05
N ASP A 261 21.39 4.41 -15.03
CA ASP A 261 20.45 5.30 -15.72
C ASP A 261 19.41 5.81 -14.73
N SER A 262 19.51 7.09 -14.43
CA SER A 262 18.66 7.79 -13.46
C SER A 262 17.58 8.64 -14.14
N SER A 263 17.53 8.65 -15.48
CA SER A 263 16.52 9.37 -16.25
C SER A 263 15.13 8.76 -16.05
N VAL A 264 14.08 9.57 -16.26
CA VAL A 264 12.67 9.10 -16.18
C VAL A 264 12.40 7.91 -17.09
N TYR A 265 12.97 7.93 -18.29
CA TYR A 265 12.88 6.78 -19.19
C TYR A 265 13.61 5.56 -18.61
N GLY A 266 14.82 5.75 -18.09
CA GLY A 266 15.65 4.70 -17.53
C GLY A 266 15.02 3.97 -16.36
N TYR A 267 14.31 4.65 -15.46
CA TYR A 267 13.67 3.96 -14.34
C TYR A 267 12.24 3.48 -14.60
N ARG A 268 11.59 3.85 -15.72
CA ARG A 268 10.22 3.40 -16.08
C ARG A 268 10.12 2.37 -17.20
N TYR A 269 11.17 2.22 -18.02
CA TYR A 269 11.13 1.38 -19.24
C TYR A 269 12.26 0.34 -19.30
N LYS A 270 13.11 0.26 -18.27
CA LYS A 270 14.25 -0.67 -18.20
C LYS A 270 14.19 -1.47 -16.91
N ASP A 271 14.80 -2.64 -16.95
CA ASP A 271 14.74 -3.61 -15.85
C ASP A 271 15.31 -3.00 -14.55
N LEU A 272 14.54 -3.13 -13.46
CA LEU A 272 15.01 -2.85 -12.11
C LEU A 272 15.75 -4.08 -11.58
N GLY A 273 17.09 -4.07 -11.61
CA GLY A 273 17.88 -5.17 -11.06
C GLY A 273 17.66 -6.51 -11.78
N SER A 274 17.53 -6.46 -13.11
CA SER A 274 17.33 -7.62 -13.99
C SER A 274 16.04 -8.41 -13.75
N LEU A 275 15.06 -7.79 -13.08
CA LEU A 275 13.69 -8.26 -12.96
C LEU A 275 12.95 -8.03 -14.28
N ALA A 276 12.09 -8.97 -14.69
CA ALA A 276 11.39 -8.86 -15.98
C ALA A 276 10.35 -7.74 -15.92
N ASP A 277 10.66 -6.61 -16.55
CA ASP A 277 9.93 -5.37 -16.45
C ASP A 277 8.69 -5.38 -17.34
N TYR A 278 7.50 -5.27 -16.74
CA TYR A 278 6.24 -5.30 -17.47
C TYR A 278 6.09 -4.10 -18.39
N ASN A 279 5.55 -4.33 -19.58
CA ASN A 279 5.19 -3.26 -20.50
C ASN A 279 3.77 -2.73 -20.17
N GLN A 280 3.66 -1.74 -19.28
CA GLN A 280 2.35 -1.20 -18.85
C GLN A 280 1.68 -0.28 -19.88
N GLU A 281 2.28 -0.13 -21.06
CA GLU A 281 1.67 0.44 -22.27
C GLU A 281 0.99 -0.63 -23.15
N ASN A 282 1.07 -1.91 -22.77
CA ASN A 282 0.41 -3.01 -23.47
C ASN A 282 -0.97 -3.34 -22.85
N PRO A 283 -2.08 -3.29 -23.61
CA PRO A 283 -3.42 -3.64 -23.12
C PRO A 283 -3.51 -5.01 -22.43
N LEU A 284 -2.75 -6.01 -22.88
CA LEU A 284 -2.75 -7.34 -22.28
C LEU A 284 -2.18 -7.34 -20.86
N VAL A 285 -1.12 -6.55 -20.65
CA VAL A 285 -0.46 -6.37 -19.35
C VAL A 285 -1.35 -5.59 -18.40
N ILE A 286 -1.93 -4.48 -18.87
CA ILE A 286 -2.89 -3.67 -18.08
C ILE A 286 -4.05 -4.54 -17.61
N ASN A 287 -4.70 -5.27 -18.53
CA ASN A 287 -5.79 -6.17 -18.19
C ASN A 287 -5.37 -7.27 -17.22
N GLN A 288 -4.17 -7.83 -17.35
CA GLN A 288 -3.69 -8.86 -16.42
C GLN A 288 -3.52 -8.29 -15.01
N LEU A 289 -2.88 -7.14 -14.88
CA LEU A 289 -2.57 -6.52 -13.59
C LEU A 289 -3.82 -5.97 -12.90
N GLU A 290 -4.75 -5.36 -13.64
CA GLU A 290 -6.05 -4.95 -13.10
C GLU A 290 -6.87 -6.14 -12.61
N LYS A 291 -6.93 -7.24 -13.39
CA LYS A 291 -7.60 -8.49 -12.96
C LYS A 291 -6.96 -9.05 -11.70
N ALA A 292 -5.63 -9.04 -11.62
CA ALA A 292 -4.91 -9.49 -10.45
C ALA A 292 -5.27 -8.64 -9.21
N SER A 293 -5.22 -7.31 -9.29
CA SER A 293 -5.58 -6.45 -8.15
C SER A 293 -7.04 -6.60 -7.74
N LEU A 294 -7.96 -6.71 -8.70
CA LEU A 294 -9.38 -6.94 -8.44
C LEU A 294 -9.65 -8.32 -7.83
N PHE A 295 -8.90 -9.36 -8.24
CA PHE A 295 -9.01 -10.68 -7.65
C PHE A 295 -8.73 -10.64 -6.14
N TRP A 296 -7.62 -10.04 -5.72
CA TRP A 296 -7.29 -9.92 -4.30
C TRP A 296 -8.23 -8.99 -3.55
N LYS A 297 -8.68 -7.89 -4.17
CA LYS A 297 -9.76 -7.06 -3.63
C LYS A 297 -11.03 -7.87 -3.37
N GLN A 298 -11.45 -8.73 -4.30
CA GLN A 298 -12.60 -9.61 -4.14
C GLN A 298 -12.36 -10.70 -3.09
N LYS A 299 -11.11 -10.99 -2.73
CA LYS A 299 -10.78 -11.78 -1.54
C LYS A 299 -10.90 -10.98 -0.24
N GLY A 300 -11.25 -9.70 -0.27
CA GLY A 300 -11.62 -8.91 0.90
C GLY A 300 -10.44 -8.25 1.63
N ILE A 301 -9.38 -7.87 0.91
CA ILE A 301 -8.35 -6.98 1.45
C ILE A 301 -8.90 -5.55 1.63
N ASP A 302 -8.32 -4.79 2.54
CA ASP A 302 -8.69 -3.40 2.84
C ASP A 302 -7.70 -2.37 2.27
N GLY A 303 -6.58 -2.83 1.71
CA GLY A 303 -5.64 -1.96 1.01
C GLY A 303 -4.54 -2.68 0.25
N ILE A 304 -3.87 -1.91 -0.61
CA ILE A 304 -2.73 -2.32 -1.43
C ILE A 304 -1.56 -1.38 -1.15
N ARG A 305 -0.40 -1.93 -0.83
CA ARG A 305 0.89 -1.25 -0.98
C ARG A 305 1.45 -1.58 -2.36
N HIS A 306 1.54 -0.58 -3.23
CA HIS A 306 2.13 -0.72 -4.56
C HIS A 306 3.65 -0.69 -4.47
N ASP A 307 4.29 -1.79 -4.83
CA ASP A 307 5.73 -1.87 -4.95
C ASP A 307 6.26 -0.99 -6.09
N ALA A 308 7.45 -0.42 -5.92
CA ALA A 308 8.21 0.23 -6.99
C ALA A 308 7.43 1.29 -7.82
N THR A 309 6.54 2.09 -7.21
CA THR A 309 5.71 3.07 -7.96
C THR A 309 6.47 4.13 -8.76
N LEU A 310 7.69 4.50 -8.32
CA LEU A 310 8.61 5.33 -9.11
C LEU A 310 8.88 4.72 -10.50
N HIS A 311 8.90 3.40 -10.58
CA HIS A 311 9.28 2.63 -11.76
C HIS A 311 8.12 2.36 -12.72
N MET A 312 6.91 2.78 -12.38
CA MET A 312 5.74 2.60 -13.23
C MET A 312 5.32 3.91 -13.90
N ASN A 313 4.81 3.83 -15.13
CA ASN A 313 4.22 5.00 -15.76
C ASN A 313 2.97 5.47 -14.97
N PRO A 314 2.79 6.78 -14.71
CA PRO A 314 1.66 7.29 -13.92
C PRO A 314 0.28 7.08 -14.57
N ALA A 315 0.21 6.94 -15.90
CA ALA A 315 -1.04 6.72 -16.62
C ALA A 315 -1.66 5.37 -16.25
N PHE A 316 -0.85 4.31 -16.25
CA PHE A 316 -1.21 2.98 -15.80
C PHE A 316 -1.63 3.00 -14.33
N VAL A 317 -0.83 3.62 -13.44
CA VAL A 317 -1.15 3.62 -12.00
C VAL A 317 -2.47 4.35 -11.71
N LYS A 318 -2.77 5.44 -12.42
CA LYS A 318 -4.08 6.11 -12.34
C LYS A 318 -5.21 5.22 -12.86
N GLY A 319 -5.02 4.51 -13.97
CA GLY A 319 -5.99 3.56 -14.52
C GLY A 319 -6.28 2.40 -13.55
N LEU A 320 -5.23 1.77 -13.03
CA LEU A 320 -5.33 0.72 -12.03
C LEU A 320 -6.07 1.19 -10.77
N LYS A 321 -5.77 2.41 -10.31
CA LYS A 321 -6.45 3.05 -9.18
C LYS A 321 -7.95 3.24 -9.45
N ASP A 322 -8.32 3.74 -10.63
CA ASP A 322 -9.73 3.89 -11.05
C ASP A 322 -10.45 2.54 -11.16
N ALA A 323 -9.80 1.53 -11.75
CA ALA A 323 -10.37 0.19 -11.89
C ALA A 323 -10.67 -0.43 -10.51
N VAL A 324 -9.72 -0.35 -9.58
CA VAL A 324 -9.90 -0.84 -8.21
C VAL A 324 -10.99 -0.04 -7.50
N ASP A 325 -10.96 1.30 -7.51
CA ASP A 325 -11.94 2.11 -6.77
C ASP A 325 -13.36 2.06 -7.36
N SER A 326 -13.47 1.77 -8.66
CA SER A 326 -14.75 1.66 -9.36
C SER A 326 -15.47 0.34 -9.13
N ASP A 327 -14.80 -0.68 -8.56
CA ASP A 327 -15.47 -1.93 -8.18
C ASP A 327 -16.63 -1.67 -7.21
N SER A 328 -17.67 -2.51 -7.33
CA SER A 328 -18.95 -2.35 -6.61
C SER A 328 -18.83 -2.35 -5.08
N THR A 329 -17.74 -2.88 -4.53
CA THR A 329 -17.46 -2.90 -3.08
C THR A 329 -16.87 -1.57 -2.56
N GLY A 330 -16.63 -0.60 -3.44
CA GLY A 330 -16.10 0.73 -3.11
C GLY A 330 -14.60 0.78 -2.90
N PRO A 331 -13.99 1.95 -2.66
CA PRO A 331 -12.54 2.10 -2.64
C PRO A 331 -11.86 1.40 -1.46
N ILE A 332 -10.61 0.98 -1.67
CA ILE A 332 -9.70 0.50 -0.62
C ILE A 332 -8.49 1.43 -0.52
N THR A 333 -7.70 1.35 0.54
CA THR A 333 -6.50 2.20 0.66
C THR A 333 -5.46 1.79 -0.36
N GLN A 334 -4.84 2.75 -1.04
CA GLN A 334 -3.75 2.48 -1.96
C GLN A 334 -2.62 3.47 -1.74
N PHE A 335 -1.44 2.97 -1.41
CA PHE A 335 -0.24 3.77 -1.25
C PHE A 335 0.95 3.08 -1.91
N GLY A 336 1.91 3.85 -2.40
CA GLY A 336 3.02 3.39 -3.19
C GLY A 336 4.36 3.58 -2.51
N GLU A 337 5.31 2.70 -2.82
CA GLU A 337 6.71 2.97 -2.59
C GLU A 337 7.29 3.82 -3.72
N PHE A 338 7.51 5.09 -3.41
CA PHE A 338 8.25 6.01 -4.27
C PHE A 338 9.54 6.35 -3.54
N PHE A 339 10.55 5.47 -3.63
CA PHE A 339 11.79 5.49 -2.84
C PHE A 339 12.70 6.69 -3.20
N ILE A 340 12.29 7.90 -2.85
CA ILE A 340 13.00 9.15 -3.11
C ILE A 340 12.81 10.09 -1.92
N GLY A 341 13.79 10.96 -1.70
CA GLY A 341 13.59 12.15 -0.88
C GLY A 341 14.58 13.26 -1.20
N ARG A 342 14.46 14.40 -0.53
CA ARG A 342 15.36 15.54 -0.66
C ARG A 342 16.81 15.13 -0.34
N PRO A 343 17.80 15.68 -1.07
CA PRO A 343 17.68 16.74 -2.08
C PRO A 343 17.50 16.23 -3.53
N SER A 344 16.93 15.03 -3.75
CA SER A 344 16.74 14.51 -5.11
C SER A 344 15.94 15.47 -6.00
N ASP A 345 16.40 15.61 -7.24
CA ASP A 345 15.72 16.27 -8.35
C ASP A 345 14.34 15.68 -8.68
N LYS A 346 14.08 14.43 -8.27
CA LYS A 346 12.80 13.73 -8.43
C LYS A 346 11.78 14.07 -7.35
N TYR A 347 12.13 14.89 -6.36
CA TYR A 347 11.24 15.18 -5.23
C TYR A 347 9.92 15.85 -5.64
N ASP A 348 9.94 16.70 -6.66
CA ASP A 348 8.69 17.31 -7.16
C ASP A 348 7.78 16.29 -7.84
N GLU A 349 8.35 15.25 -8.46
CA GLU A 349 7.59 14.12 -8.98
C GLU A 349 6.95 13.31 -7.85
N PHE A 350 7.74 12.96 -6.83
CA PHE A 350 7.26 12.29 -5.61
C PHE A 350 6.07 13.03 -5.00
N LYS A 351 6.21 14.35 -4.81
CA LYS A 351 5.20 15.22 -4.20
C LYS A 351 3.90 15.30 -5.02
N SER A 352 4.01 15.38 -6.34
CA SER A 352 2.87 15.51 -7.25
C SER A 352 2.24 14.17 -7.65
N TYR A 353 2.90 13.04 -7.36
CA TYR A 353 2.41 11.71 -7.74
C TYR A 353 0.99 11.42 -7.23
N PRO A 354 0.65 11.66 -5.93
CA PRO A 354 -0.71 11.41 -5.44
C PRO A 354 -1.79 12.25 -6.11
N ASP A 355 -1.49 13.49 -6.49
CA ASP A 355 -2.42 14.35 -7.21
C ASP A 355 -2.68 13.86 -8.64
N ARG A 356 -1.70 13.19 -9.25
CA ARG A 356 -1.78 12.66 -10.61
C ARG A 356 -2.46 11.30 -10.69
N THR A 357 -2.21 10.42 -9.71
CA THR A 357 -2.62 9.01 -9.78
C THR A 357 -3.71 8.63 -8.77
N GLY A 358 -3.87 9.40 -7.69
CA GLY A 358 -4.74 9.06 -6.57
C GLY A 358 -4.16 7.99 -5.63
N VAL A 359 -2.92 7.54 -5.86
CA VAL A 359 -2.17 6.64 -4.97
C VAL A 359 -1.25 7.48 -4.10
N ASN A 360 -1.40 7.40 -2.78
CA ASN A 360 -0.55 8.15 -1.85
C ASN A 360 0.85 7.50 -1.71
N ASN A 361 1.76 8.08 -0.93
CA ASN A 361 3.14 7.59 -0.80
C ASN A 361 3.45 7.05 0.60
N LEU A 362 4.36 6.07 0.66
CA LEU A 362 5.25 5.91 1.80
C LEU A 362 6.09 7.17 1.97
N ASP A 363 6.11 7.73 3.18
CA ASP A 363 6.68 9.04 3.45
C ASP A 363 8.18 8.96 3.76
N PHE A 364 8.99 8.83 2.70
CA PHE A 364 10.44 8.78 2.80
C PHE A 364 11.07 10.08 3.33
N GLU A 365 10.41 11.24 3.19
CA GLU A 365 10.88 12.48 3.84
C GLU A 365 10.79 12.38 5.36
N TYR A 366 9.65 11.90 5.86
CA TYR A 366 9.46 11.68 7.28
C TYR A 366 10.50 10.69 7.83
N TYR A 367 10.66 9.55 7.16
CA TYR A 367 11.66 8.52 7.52
C TYR A 367 13.08 9.11 7.59
N ARG A 368 13.55 9.79 6.54
CA ARG A 368 14.91 10.35 6.48
C ARG A 368 15.14 11.38 7.56
N SER A 369 14.18 12.29 7.75
CA SER A 369 14.27 13.33 8.77
C SER A 369 14.29 12.72 10.17
N LEU A 370 13.37 11.79 10.48
CA LEU A 370 13.33 11.08 11.76
C LEU A 370 14.65 10.34 12.04
N ASN A 371 15.23 9.65 11.06
CA ASN A 371 16.48 8.92 11.26
C ASN A 371 17.68 9.85 11.47
N SER A 372 17.78 10.93 10.71
CA SER A 372 18.85 11.92 10.90
C SER A 372 18.75 12.69 12.23
N THR A 373 17.55 12.79 12.79
CA THR A 373 17.29 13.48 14.06
C THR A 373 17.35 12.55 15.27
N PHE A 374 16.72 11.39 15.24
CA PHE A 374 16.65 10.48 16.40
C PHE A 374 17.57 9.27 16.27
N GLY A 375 17.89 8.85 15.05
CA GLY A 375 18.77 7.71 14.79
C GLY A 375 20.22 8.07 15.07
N ASP A 376 20.82 8.86 14.19
CA ASP A 376 22.26 9.17 14.18
C ASP A 376 22.65 10.54 14.76
N PHE A 377 21.66 11.38 15.09
CA PHE A 377 21.83 12.74 15.64
C PHE A 377 22.58 13.71 14.72
N THR A 378 22.69 13.42 13.42
CA THR A 378 23.36 14.28 12.45
C THR A 378 22.64 15.59 12.20
N LYS A 379 21.33 15.66 12.48
CA LYS A 379 20.48 16.85 12.32
C LYS A 379 19.78 17.24 13.63
N PRO A 380 19.54 18.53 13.91
CA PRO A 380 18.82 18.99 15.10
C PRO A 380 17.31 18.70 15.04
N MET A 381 16.60 18.80 16.18
CA MET A 381 15.13 18.70 16.22
C MET A 381 14.43 19.81 15.42
N SER A 382 15.10 20.96 15.22
CA SER A 382 14.61 22.04 14.34
C SER A 382 14.52 21.63 12.86
N ASP A 383 15.35 20.69 12.40
CA ASP A 383 15.26 20.18 11.03
C ASP A 383 14.03 19.27 10.87
N PHE A 384 13.74 18.44 11.88
CA PHE A 384 12.50 17.65 11.94
C PHE A 384 11.26 18.56 12.00
N ALA A 385 11.30 19.63 12.80
CA ALA A 385 10.25 20.65 12.82
C ALA A 385 10.05 21.32 11.45
N SER A 386 11.15 21.64 10.76
CA SER A 386 11.10 22.22 9.41
C SER A 386 10.48 21.25 8.40
N MET A 387 10.79 19.95 8.51
CA MET A 387 10.18 18.89 7.69
C MET A 387 8.67 18.81 7.89
N LEU A 388 8.19 18.84 9.13
CA LEU A 388 6.76 18.87 9.41
C LEU A 388 6.08 20.06 8.72
N GLY A 389 6.68 21.26 8.79
CA GLY A 389 6.09 22.47 8.19
C GLY A 389 6.09 22.48 6.65
N TYR A 390 7.20 22.10 6.00
CA TYR A 390 7.22 22.12 4.52
C TYR A 390 6.46 20.95 3.89
N THR A 391 6.37 19.79 4.56
CA THR A 391 5.55 18.67 4.04
C THR A 391 4.06 18.96 4.19
N GLU A 392 3.64 19.64 5.25
CA GLU A 392 2.25 20.09 5.43
C GLU A 392 1.81 21.08 4.35
N SER A 393 2.71 21.97 3.92
CA SER A 393 2.44 22.87 2.79
C SER A 393 2.55 22.18 1.43
N GLY A 394 3.22 21.03 1.35
CA GLY A 394 3.63 20.39 0.10
C GLY A 394 2.74 19.24 -0.34
N TYR A 395 2.14 18.48 0.57
CA TYR A 395 1.33 17.31 0.27
C TYR A 395 -0.16 17.65 0.30
N SER A 396 -0.86 17.44 -0.81
CA SER A 396 -2.32 17.66 -0.90
C SER A 396 -3.14 16.76 0.03
N TYR A 397 -2.62 15.58 0.34
CA TYR A 397 -3.27 14.54 1.15
C TYR A 397 -2.32 14.02 2.24
N GLU A 398 -1.69 14.93 2.99
CA GLU A 398 -0.66 14.62 4.00
C GLU A 398 -1.08 13.55 5.02
N ASN A 399 -2.36 13.56 5.43
CA ASN A 399 -2.87 12.64 6.46
C ASN A 399 -3.06 11.22 5.93
N GLN A 400 -3.02 11.02 4.62
CA GLN A 400 -3.08 9.72 3.95
C GLN A 400 -1.68 9.19 3.59
N ALA A 401 -0.60 9.96 3.79
CA ALA A 401 0.76 9.48 3.62
C ALA A 401 1.11 8.46 4.71
N VAL A 402 1.84 7.40 4.35
CA VAL A 402 2.21 6.33 5.29
C VAL A 402 3.59 6.59 5.86
N THR A 403 3.65 7.04 7.10
CA THR A 403 4.89 7.37 7.82
C THR A 403 5.52 6.14 8.47
N PHE A 404 6.85 6.10 8.57
CA PHE A 404 7.57 4.99 9.19
C PHE A 404 8.93 5.46 9.74
N MET A 405 9.51 4.68 10.65
CA MET A 405 10.88 4.89 11.15
C MET A 405 11.90 3.99 10.47
N ASP A 406 11.47 2.82 10.02
CA ASP A 406 12.20 1.83 9.25
C ASP A 406 11.19 0.94 8.51
N ASN A 407 11.68 0.13 7.57
CA ASN A 407 10.90 -0.86 6.82
C ASN A 407 11.84 -1.97 6.31
N HIS A 408 11.41 -2.74 5.32
CA HIS A 408 12.16 -3.88 4.80
C HIS A 408 13.31 -3.54 3.82
N ASP A 409 13.44 -2.29 3.38
CA ASP A 409 14.43 -1.84 2.38
C ASP A 409 15.43 -0.82 2.92
N VAL A 410 15.22 -0.35 4.14
CA VAL A 410 16.14 0.56 4.83
C VAL A 410 16.71 -0.06 6.09
N SER A 411 17.82 0.47 6.57
CA SER A 411 18.40 0.04 7.84
C SER A 411 17.38 0.13 8.97
N ARG A 412 17.24 -0.93 9.78
CA ARG A 412 16.39 -0.89 10.98
C ARG A 412 16.82 0.23 11.91
N PHE A 413 15.85 0.89 12.54
CA PHE A 413 16.12 1.96 13.48
C PHE A 413 16.94 1.46 14.69
N GLY A 414 16.74 0.22 15.12
CA GLY A 414 17.54 -0.43 16.19
C GLY A 414 19.03 -0.60 15.86
N TYR A 415 19.42 -0.58 14.59
CA TYR A 415 20.83 -0.53 14.19
C TYR A 415 21.44 0.84 14.47
N LEU A 416 20.70 1.89 14.14
CA LEU A 416 21.14 3.28 14.24
C LEU A 416 21.11 3.79 15.68
N GLN A 417 20.09 3.39 16.45
CA GLN A 417 19.86 3.88 17.80
C GLN A 417 19.49 2.76 18.76
N LYS A 418 20.40 2.45 19.69
CA LYS A 418 20.23 1.40 20.70
C LYS A 418 19.74 1.93 22.05
N ASN A 419 19.81 3.24 22.29
CA ASN A 419 19.32 3.83 23.52
C ASN A 419 17.79 3.84 23.51
N GLN A 420 17.17 3.02 24.38
CA GLN A 420 15.71 2.87 24.41
C GLN A 420 14.96 4.17 24.72
N LYS A 421 15.55 5.13 25.47
CA LYS A 421 14.87 6.42 25.71
C LYS A 421 14.69 7.19 24.40
N VAL A 422 15.75 7.27 23.60
CA VAL A 422 15.74 7.90 22.28
C VAL A 422 14.84 7.14 21.31
N TYR A 423 14.91 5.81 21.35
CA TYR A 423 14.07 4.93 20.54
C TYR A 423 12.58 5.17 20.81
N ASN A 424 12.19 5.19 22.08
CA ASN A 424 10.80 5.45 22.48
C ASN A 424 10.38 6.88 22.12
N ALA A 425 11.28 7.86 22.20
CA ALA A 425 11.02 9.22 21.72
C ALA A 425 10.71 9.27 20.21
N ALA A 426 11.50 8.57 19.39
CA ALA A 426 11.26 8.47 17.95
C ALA A 426 9.94 7.75 17.63
N LEU A 427 9.63 6.69 18.37
CA LEU A 427 8.38 5.93 18.24
C LEU A 427 7.15 6.77 18.57
N VAL A 428 7.19 7.54 19.66
CA VAL A 428 6.08 8.45 20.00
C VAL A 428 5.99 9.60 18.99
N ALA A 429 7.11 10.10 18.46
CA ALA A 429 7.09 11.09 17.37
C ALA A 429 6.34 10.55 16.14
N LEU A 430 6.64 9.31 15.70
CA LEU A 430 5.91 8.61 14.64
C LEU A 430 4.40 8.52 14.93
N LEU A 431 4.05 8.03 16.12
CA LEU A 431 2.66 7.77 16.47
C LEU A 431 1.82 9.04 16.69
N SER A 432 2.45 10.19 16.93
CA SER A 432 1.78 11.48 17.14
C SER A 432 1.83 12.44 15.94
N SER A 433 2.63 12.14 14.93
CA SER A 433 2.73 12.97 13.71
C SER A 433 1.56 12.74 12.74
N ARG A 434 1.42 13.66 11.77
CA ARG A 434 0.47 13.53 10.65
C ARG A 434 0.76 12.29 9.80
N GLY A 435 -0.26 11.81 9.08
CA GLY A 435 -0.16 10.59 8.29
C GLY A 435 -0.59 9.33 9.06
N ILE A 436 -0.48 8.19 8.40
CA ILE A 436 -0.77 6.86 8.93
C ILE A 436 0.55 6.25 9.43
N PRO A 437 0.72 5.97 10.73
CA PRO A 437 1.95 5.35 11.24
C PRO A 437 2.02 3.87 10.86
N ASN A 438 3.13 3.48 10.23
CA ASN A 438 3.54 2.12 9.94
C ASN A 438 4.70 1.71 10.84
N ILE A 439 4.53 0.58 11.54
CA ILE A 439 5.53 -0.02 12.43
C ILE A 439 6.04 -1.29 11.76
N TYR A 440 7.34 -1.36 11.50
CA TYR A 440 7.96 -2.57 10.99
C TYR A 440 8.09 -3.64 12.09
N TYR A 441 7.84 -4.90 11.76
CA TYR A 441 7.74 -5.97 12.77
C TYR A 441 9.01 -6.06 13.65
N GLY A 442 8.81 -6.19 14.96
CA GLY A 442 9.89 -6.32 15.95
C GLY A 442 10.48 -5.00 16.44
N THR A 443 10.04 -3.85 15.93
CA THR A 443 10.39 -2.51 16.46
C THR A 443 10.06 -2.39 17.94
N GLU A 444 8.90 -2.90 18.35
CA GLU A 444 8.44 -2.96 19.74
C GLU A 444 9.25 -3.91 20.64
N GLN A 445 10.05 -4.79 20.02
CA GLN A 445 10.95 -5.73 20.68
C GLN A 445 12.41 -5.23 20.67
N TYR A 446 12.65 -4.03 20.13
CA TYR A 446 13.98 -3.45 19.97
C TYR A 446 14.96 -4.35 19.20
N ILE A 447 14.45 -5.05 18.17
CA ILE A 447 15.30 -5.88 17.33
C ILE A 447 16.46 -5.04 16.77
N THR A 448 17.68 -5.53 16.99
CA THR A 448 18.91 -4.96 16.48
C THR A 448 19.49 -5.92 15.45
N PRO A 449 19.55 -5.54 14.17
CA PRO A 449 20.11 -6.41 13.14
C PRO A 449 21.63 -6.51 13.29
N ALA A 450 22.23 -7.50 12.61
CA ALA A 450 23.67 -7.71 12.62
C ALA A 450 24.45 -6.57 11.94
N ASP A 451 23.89 -5.99 10.89
CA ASP A 451 24.42 -4.83 10.17
C ASP A 451 23.30 -3.93 9.63
N GLY A 452 23.66 -2.87 8.90
CA GLY A 452 22.74 -1.88 8.36
C GLY A 452 22.08 -2.25 7.04
N SER A 453 22.29 -3.45 6.50
CA SER A 453 21.66 -3.90 5.25
C SER A 453 20.17 -4.20 5.43
N ASP A 454 19.44 -4.15 4.33
CA ASP A 454 18.05 -4.61 4.22
C ASP A 454 17.91 -6.09 4.60
N VAL A 455 18.85 -6.93 4.14
CA VAL A 455 18.90 -8.37 4.45
C VAL A 455 18.99 -8.61 5.95
N ALA A 456 19.94 -7.96 6.63
CA ALA A 456 20.09 -8.08 8.08
C ALA A 456 18.86 -7.52 8.82
N GLY A 457 18.12 -6.59 8.22
CA GLY A 457 16.84 -6.08 8.70
C GLY A 457 15.67 -7.07 8.61
N ARG A 458 15.79 -8.20 7.92
CA ARG A 458 14.69 -9.17 7.73
C ARG A 458 14.84 -10.39 8.66
N VAL A 459 15.15 -10.18 9.94
CA VAL A 459 15.37 -11.28 10.91
C VAL A 459 14.10 -12.11 11.16
N PHE A 460 14.25 -13.41 11.44
CA PHE A 460 13.11 -14.24 11.81
C PHE A 460 12.66 -13.91 13.25
N MET A 461 11.51 -13.24 13.38
CA MET A 461 10.96 -12.73 14.65
C MET A 461 10.75 -13.85 15.67
N GLU A 462 10.26 -15.02 15.26
CA GLU A 462 10.03 -16.15 16.16
C GLU A 462 11.30 -16.65 16.86
N LYS A 463 12.46 -16.53 16.21
CA LYS A 463 13.76 -16.87 16.81
C LYS A 463 14.40 -15.70 17.53
N SER A 464 14.08 -14.47 17.11
CA SER A 464 14.74 -13.25 17.57
C SER A 464 14.02 -12.56 18.74
N SER A 465 12.80 -13.00 19.08
CA SER A 465 11.95 -12.35 20.09
C SER A 465 11.07 -13.36 20.83
N ALA A 466 10.65 -12.97 22.04
CA ALA A 466 9.64 -13.66 22.83
C ALA A 466 8.21 -13.11 22.65
N PHE A 467 8.00 -12.13 21.75
CA PHE A 467 6.74 -11.36 21.64
C PHE A 467 6.35 -10.71 22.99
N ASP A 468 7.32 -10.07 23.65
CA ASP A 468 7.15 -9.50 24.99
C ASP A 468 6.20 -8.29 24.97
N THR A 469 5.08 -8.40 25.68
CA THR A 469 4.07 -7.34 25.80
C THR A 469 4.40 -6.32 26.90
N THR A 470 5.51 -6.50 27.61
CA THR A 470 5.90 -5.66 28.74
C THR A 470 6.89 -4.56 28.39
N THR A 471 7.45 -4.56 27.18
CA THR A 471 8.40 -3.53 26.73
C THR A 471 7.77 -2.14 26.74
N THR A 472 8.59 -1.11 26.98
CA THR A 472 8.13 0.29 26.94
C THR A 472 7.56 0.64 25.56
N ALA A 473 8.21 0.19 24.48
CA ALA A 473 7.75 0.42 23.12
C ALA A 473 6.37 -0.20 22.85
N TYR A 474 6.13 -1.46 23.23
CA TYR A 474 4.83 -2.12 23.07
C TYR A 474 3.71 -1.34 23.78
N LYS A 475 3.95 -0.94 25.03
CA LYS A 475 3.00 -0.16 25.83
C LYS A 475 2.78 1.24 25.28
N ALA A 476 3.82 1.88 24.75
CA ALA A 476 3.71 3.20 24.11
C ALA A 476 2.87 3.14 22.83
N ILE A 477 3.06 2.11 21.99
CA ILE A 477 2.23 1.88 20.80
C ILE A 477 0.76 1.68 21.20
N SER A 478 0.50 0.82 22.20
CA SER A 478 -0.85 0.56 22.71
C SER A 478 -1.56 1.84 23.15
N LYS A 479 -0.89 2.66 23.95
CA LYS A 479 -1.45 3.94 24.41
C LYS A 479 -1.66 4.95 23.28
N MET A 480 -0.67 5.14 22.41
CA MET A 480 -0.79 6.14 21.35
C MET A 480 -1.78 5.72 20.25
N SER A 481 -1.92 4.43 19.97
CA SER A 481 -2.97 3.92 19.09
C SER A 481 -4.37 4.20 19.65
N ALA A 482 -4.57 3.97 20.96
CA ALA A 482 -5.82 4.33 21.63
C ALA A 482 -6.09 5.85 21.51
N LEU A 483 -5.11 6.69 21.81
CA LEU A 483 -5.24 8.14 21.70
C LEU A 483 -5.59 8.59 20.27
N ARG A 484 -4.99 7.96 19.24
CA ARG A 484 -5.25 8.28 17.82
C ARG A 484 -6.69 8.00 17.42
N LYS A 485 -7.33 6.99 18.01
CA LYS A 485 -8.76 6.71 17.83
C LYS A 485 -9.66 7.65 18.61
N GLU A 486 -9.24 8.03 19.81
CA GLU A 486 -10.03 8.87 20.73
C GLU A 486 -10.04 10.34 20.31
N ASN A 487 -8.89 10.87 19.87
CA ASN A 487 -8.70 12.29 19.57
C ASN A 487 -8.30 12.49 18.09
N ASP A 488 -9.29 12.92 17.30
CA ASP A 488 -9.20 13.20 15.87
C ASP A 488 -8.12 14.22 15.50
N ALA A 489 -7.58 14.99 16.45
CA ALA A 489 -6.40 15.81 16.20
C ALA A 489 -5.19 15.00 15.70
N LEU A 490 -4.97 13.77 16.18
CA LEU A 490 -3.86 12.95 15.68
C LEU A 490 -4.10 12.43 14.26
N ALA A 491 -5.36 12.13 13.92
CA ALA A 491 -5.73 11.56 12.63
C ALA A 491 -5.89 12.62 11.53
N TYR A 492 -6.53 13.75 11.82
CA TYR A 492 -6.95 14.74 10.82
C TYR A 492 -6.35 16.13 11.04
N GLY A 493 -5.70 16.36 12.17
CA GLY A 493 -5.28 17.69 12.58
C GLY A 493 -4.04 18.20 11.87
N THR A 494 -3.96 19.52 11.73
CA THR A 494 -2.76 20.25 11.29
C THR A 494 -1.64 20.10 12.32
N THR A 495 -0.40 20.42 11.94
CA THR A 495 0.77 20.34 12.83
C THR A 495 1.34 21.74 13.10
N GLU A 496 1.29 22.17 14.37
CA GLU A 496 1.91 23.43 14.79
C GLU A 496 3.14 23.14 15.68
N VAL A 497 4.34 23.52 15.22
CA VAL A 497 5.55 23.44 16.06
C VAL A 497 5.61 24.67 16.96
N LEU A 498 5.39 24.46 18.26
CA LEU A 498 5.36 25.51 19.28
C LEU A 498 6.76 25.90 19.76
N TYR A 499 7.69 24.95 19.75
CA TYR A 499 9.08 25.15 20.14
C TYR A 499 9.94 24.05 19.51
N SER A 500 11.12 24.42 19.05
CA SER A 500 12.17 23.46 18.67
C SER A 500 13.55 24.06 18.88
N ASN A 501 14.51 23.24 19.27
CA ASN A 501 15.93 23.57 19.26
C ASN A 501 16.73 22.35 18.78
N ASP A 502 17.98 22.19 19.21
CA ASP A 502 18.78 21.02 18.85
C ASP A 502 18.19 19.72 19.39
N ASP A 503 17.62 19.73 20.60
CA ASP A 503 17.34 18.52 21.38
C ASP A 503 15.85 18.30 21.68
N VAL A 504 15.05 19.36 21.62
CA VAL A 504 13.66 19.37 22.04
C VAL A 504 12.77 19.81 20.89
N ILE A 505 11.60 19.18 20.79
CA ILE A 505 10.45 19.69 20.05
C ILE A 505 9.23 19.70 20.99
N VAL A 506 8.42 20.75 20.88
CA VAL A 506 7.05 20.80 21.39
C VAL A 506 6.16 21.08 20.21
N MET A 507 5.29 20.14 19.88
CA MET A 507 4.35 20.25 18.76
C MET A 507 2.92 20.05 19.22
N LYS A 508 1.98 20.63 18.48
CA LYS A 508 0.54 20.54 18.72
C LYS A 508 -0.14 20.06 17.45
N ARG A 509 -0.83 18.92 17.56
CA ARG A 509 -1.79 18.46 16.56
C ARG A 509 -3.15 19.10 16.88
N LYS A 510 -3.83 19.65 15.89
CA LYS A 510 -5.10 20.38 16.11
C LYS A 510 -6.15 20.05 15.05
N TYR A 511 -7.31 19.58 15.50
CA TYR A 511 -8.50 19.40 14.68
C TYR A 511 -9.65 20.17 15.33
N TYR A 512 -9.94 21.37 14.80
CA TYR A 512 -10.84 22.34 15.45
C TYR A 512 -10.41 22.62 16.90
N ASP A 513 -11.30 22.43 17.87
CA ASP A 513 -10.99 22.65 19.28
C ASP A 513 -10.26 21.46 19.93
N LYS A 514 -10.16 20.33 19.24
CA LYS A 514 -9.39 19.17 19.72
C LYS A 514 -7.90 19.39 19.53
N GLN A 515 -7.11 19.07 20.56
CA GLN A 515 -5.67 19.29 20.57
C GLN A 515 -4.94 18.10 21.20
N VAL A 516 -3.80 17.72 20.63
CA VAL A 516 -2.82 16.87 21.29
C VAL A 516 -1.47 17.56 21.24
N ILE A 517 -0.89 17.83 22.41
CA ILE A 517 0.42 18.46 22.54
C ILE A 517 1.42 17.37 22.90
N VAL A 518 2.54 17.35 22.20
CA VAL A 518 3.62 16.40 22.39
C VAL A 518 4.91 17.15 22.59
N ALA A 519 5.53 16.95 23.75
CA ALA A 519 6.85 17.48 24.09
C ALA A 519 7.85 16.33 24.17
N ILE A 520 8.91 16.39 23.38
CA ILE A 520 9.94 15.35 23.30
C ILE A 520 11.30 16.00 23.54
N ASN A 521 12.06 15.44 24.47
CA ASN A 521 13.49 15.66 24.60
C ASN A 521 14.23 14.43 24.10
N ARG A 522 14.89 14.52 22.94
CA ARG A 522 15.61 13.39 22.35
C ARG A 522 16.89 13.04 23.13
N GLN A 523 17.47 13.98 23.87
CA GLN A 523 18.72 13.73 24.60
C GLN A 523 18.45 12.80 25.78
N PRO A 524 19.05 11.61 25.86
CA PRO A 524 18.65 10.59 26.82
C PRO A 524 18.95 10.97 28.28
N ASP A 525 19.93 11.83 28.53
CA ASP A 525 20.43 12.09 29.89
C ASP A 525 20.60 13.59 30.23
N LYS A 526 20.26 14.49 29.29
CA LYS A 526 20.33 15.94 29.49
C LYS A 526 18.94 16.52 29.63
N SER A 527 18.68 17.20 30.74
CA SER A 527 17.41 17.91 30.94
C SER A 527 17.41 19.25 30.21
N VAL A 528 16.24 19.67 29.72
CA VAL A 528 16.04 20.97 29.05
C VAL A 528 14.83 21.66 29.65
N THR A 529 14.99 22.93 30.02
CA THR A 529 13.89 23.77 30.49
C THR A 529 13.29 24.55 29.33
N VAL A 530 11.98 24.46 29.19
CA VAL A 530 11.19 25.13 28.15
C VAL A 530 10.32 26.20 28.81
N SER A 531 10.32 27.40 28.22
CA SER A 531 9.47 28.51 28.69
C SER A 531 8.00 28.13 28.62
N SER A 532 7.20 28.49 29.63
CA SER A 532 5.75 28.29 29.60
C SER A 532 5.04 29.02 28.46
N SER A 533 5.65 30.08 27.91
CA SER A 533 5.08 30.86 26.81
C SER A 533 4.82 30.05 25.55
N VAL A 534 5.51 28.91 25.37
CA VAL A 534 5.30 28.01 24.22
C VAL A 534 3.92 27.35 24.27
N LEU A 535 3.30 27.31 25.46
CA LEU A 535 1.98 26.74 25.70
C LEU A 535 0.89 27.83 25.84
N ALA A 536 1.19 29.07 25.44
CA ALA A 536 0.23 30.16 25.50
C ALA A 536 -1.03 29.86 24.67
N GLY A 537 -2.21 30.10 25.27
CA GLY A 537 -3.49 29.93 24.58
C GLY A 537 -4.03 28.50 24.54
N ILE A 538 -3.38 27.55 25.20
CA ILE A 538 -3.95 26.21 25.45
C ILE A 538 -5.11 26.37 26.46
N PRO A 539 -6.22 25.61 26.30
CA PRO A 539 -7.36 25.70 27.19
C PRO A 539 -6.99 25.44 28.66
N ASN A 540 -7.67 26.13 29.58
CA ASN A 540 -7.50 25.90 31.01
C ASN A 540 -7.82 24.46 31.37
N GLY A 541 -7.00 23.85 32.22
CA GLY A 541 -7.20 22.48 32.63
C GLY A 541 -5.96 21.85 33.26
N GLN A 542 -6.17 20.67 33.82
CA GLN A 542 -5.10 19.78 34.24
C GLN A 542 -4.90 18.73 33.15
N TYR A 543 -3.68 18.62 32.65
CA TYR A 543 -3.29 17.70 31.59
C TYR A 543 -2.32 16.68 32.14
N THR A 544 -2.83 15.52 32.53
CA THR A 544 -1.99 14.38 32.90
C THR A 544 -1.32 13.81 31.64
N ASP A 545 -0.07 13.38 31.76
CA ASP A 545 0.61 12.69 30.66
C ASP A 545 -0.19 11.42 30.28
N TYR A 546 -0.60 11.35 29.01
CA TYR A 546 -1.39 10.25 28.48
C TYR A 546 -0.59 8.93 28.49
N LEU A 547 0.73 9.02 28.34
CA LEU A 547 1.62 7.88 28.51
C LEU A 547 1.70 7.39 29.96
N GLY A 548 1.18 8.15 30.93
CA GLY A 548 1.12 7.78 32.34
C GLY A 548 2.51 7.69 32.98
N GLY A 549 3.45 8.53 32.55
CA GLY A 549 4.84 8.54 33.01
C GLY A 549 5.71 7.44 32.39
N LEU A 550 5.20 6.66 31.43
CA LEU A 550 5.94 5.57 30.78
C LEU A 550 7.26 6.03 30.14
N CYS A 551 7.28 7.26 29.63
CA CYS A 551 8.45 7.93 29.09
C CYS A 551 8.85 9.15 29.92
N GLY A 552 8.62 9.11 31.23
CA GLY A 552 8.99 10.18 32.18
C GLY A 552 8.10 11.43 32.15
N GLY A 553 7.03 11.42 31.35
CA GLY A 553 6.13 12.57 31.20
C GLY A 553 5.40 12.97 32.47
N LYS A 554 5.04 14.25 32.56
CA LYS A 554 4.49 14.88 33.77
C LYS A 554 3.14 15.56 33.51
N THR A 555 2.39 15.78 34.59
CA THR A 555 1.16 16.55 34.55
C THR A 555 1.44 18.05 34.42
N LEU A 556 0.71 18.72 33.54
CA LEU A 556 0.67 20.18 33.43
C LEU A 556 -0.63 20.75 34.03
N ASN A 557 -0.54 21.96 34.58
CA ASN A 557 -1.72 22.72 35.02
C ASN A 557 -1.72 24.07 34.31
N VAL A 558 -2.74 24.31 33.48
CA VAL A 558 -2.90 25.55 32.71
C VAL A 558 -4.05 26.36 33.29
N THR A 559 -3.81 27.63 33.60
CA THR A 559 -4.84 28.58 34.04
C THR A 559 -4.66 29.92 33.34
N ASN A 560 -5.77 30.50 32.88
CA ASN A 560 -5.80 31.69 32.03
C ASN A 560 -4.89 31.58 30.80
N GLY A 561 -4.81 30.38 30.20
CA GLY A 561 -3.96 30.11 29.04
C GLY A 561 -2.45 30.12 29.33
N VAL A 562 -2.04 30.07 30.60
CA VAL A 562 -0.64 30.08 31.05
C VAL A 562 -0.37 28.85 31.92
N LEU A 563 0.78 28.22 31.70
CA LEU A 563 1.26 27.13 32.55
C LEU A 563 1.63 27.66 33.94
N GLN A 564 1.09 27.02 34.98
CA GLN A 564 1.43 27.32 36.38
C GLN A 564 2.90 26.98 36.67
N GLY A 565 3.63 27.91 37.28
CA GLY A 565 5.07 27.75 37.59
C GLY A 565 6.05 28.35 36.58
N GLY A 566 5.57 28.94 35.47
CA GLY A 566 6.36 29.80 34.57
C GLY A 566 7.31 29.09 33.59
N ALA A 567 7.69 27.84 33.84
CA ALA A 567 8.43 26.99 32.91
C ALA A 567 8.23 25.52 33.26
N PHE A 568 8.58 24.61 32.36
CA PHE A 568 8.65 23.18 32.65
C PHE A 568 9.99 22.58 32.19
N THR A 569 10.46 21.57 32.91
CA THR A 569 11.72 20.87 32.60
C THR A 569 11.41 19.46 32.10
N LEU A 570 11.85 19.19 30.87
CA LEU A 570 11.87 17.86 30.29
C LEU A 570 13.17 17.18 30.72
N ALA A 571 13.07 16.06 31.43
CA ALA A 571 14.20 15.22 31.76
C ALA A 571 14.82 14.60 30.50
N GLY A 572 16.00 14.00 30.63
CA GLY A 572 16.64 13.30 29.52
C GLY A 572 15.78 12.13 29.03
N GLY A 573 15.46 12.12 27.73
CA GLY A 573 14.60 11.13 27.09
C GLY A 573 13.12 11.27 27.42
N GLU A 574 12.73 12.38 28.07
CA GLU A 574 11.34 12.60 28.46
C GLU A 574 10.45 12.81 27.23
N VAL A 575 9.32 12.09 27.20
CA VAL A 575 8.22 12.33 26.28
C VAL A 575 6.96 12.55 27.09
N SER A 576 6.33 13.70 26.90
CA SER A 576 5.04 14.03 27.50
C SER A 576 3.98 14.22 26.41
N VAL A 577 2.82 13.59 26.60
CA VAL A 577 1.68 13.69 25.68
C VAL A 577 0.45 14.18 26.44
N TRP A 578 -0.13 15.29 26.01
CA TRP A 578 -1.29 15.92 26.65
C TRP A 578 -2.43 16.05 25.66
N SER A 579 -3.63 15.61 26.04
CA SER A 579 -4.80 15.57 25.16
C SER A 579 -5.92 16.48 25.68
N TYR A 580 -6.47 17.30 24.80
CA TYR A 580 -7.72 18.04 24.98
C TYR A 580 -8.71 17.57 23.92
N ASN A 581 -9.81 16.94 24.33
CA ASN A 581 -10.76 16.29 23.42
C ASN A 581 -12.21 16.70 23.72
N PRO A 582 -12.59 17.97 23.51
CA PRO A 582 -13.96 18.42 23.68
C PRO A 582 -14.88 17.83 22.61
N THR A 583 -16.17 17.77 22.89
CA THR A 583 -17.18 17.46 21.87
C THR A 583 -17.28 18.63 20.88
N LEU A 584 -17.16 18.33 19.58
CA LEU A 584 -17.36 19.31 18.52
C LEU A 584 -18.84 19.43 18.12
N SER A 585 -19.23 20.57 17.58
CA SER A 585 -20.58 20.80 17.05
C SER A 585 -20.60 20.93 15.52
N GLY A 586 -21.72 20.50 14.91
CA GLY A 586 -21.90 20.48 13.46
C GLY A 586 -21.03 19.42 12.76
N ALA A 587 -21.34 19.14 11.50
CA ALA A 587 -20.55 18.22 10.68
C ALA A 587 -19.13 18.77 10.45
N LYS A 588 -18.13 17.88 10.49
CA LYS A 588 -16.71 18.20 10.29
C LYS A 588 -16.11 17.09 9.45
N ILE A 589 -15.54 17.43 8.29
CA ILE A 589 -14.83 16.46 7.44
C ILE A 589 -13.38 16.40 7.90
N GLY A 590 -12.92 15.20 8.24
CA GLY A 590 -11.53 14.92 8.59
C GLY A 590 -10.74 14.38 7.40
N ASP A 591 -11.32 13.45 6.64
CA ASP A 591 -10.68 12.83 5.48
C ASP A 591 -11.70 12.29 4.46
N VAL A 592 -11.26 12.01 3.23
CA VAL A 592 -12.08 11.39 2.17
C VAL A 592 -11.30 10.32 1.43
N VAL A 593 -11.87 9.11 1.32
CA VAL A 593 -11.33 7.99 0.54
C VAL A 593 -12.41 7.48 -0.42
N SER A 594 -12.20 7.41 -1.72
CA SER A 594 -11.03 7.86 -2.48
C SER A 594 -10.97 9.38 -2.64
N THR A 595 -9.85 9.90 -3.13
CA THR A 595 -9.63 11.33 -3.45
C THR A 595 -10.00 11.69 -4.89
N MET A 596 -10.31 10.68 -5.72
CA MET A 596 -10.79 10.84 -7.09
C MET A 596 -11.70 9.68 -7.49
N GLY A 597 -12.46 9.86 -8.57
CA GLY A 597 -13.38 8.85 -9.09
C GLY A 597 -14.42 9.42 -10.04
N ARG A 598 -15.12 8.53 -10.74
CA ARG A 598 -16.16 8.86 -11.72
C ARG A 598 -17.56 8.78 -11.12
N ALA A 599 -18.53 9.41 -11.79
CA ALA A 599 -19.92 9.41 -11.38
C ALA A 599 -20.42 7.98 -11.11
N GLY A 600 -21.06 7.78 -9.96
CA GLY A 600 -21.58 6.49 -9.50
C GLY A 600 -20.65 5.72 -8.56
N ASN A 601 -19.33 6.01 -8.54
CA ASN A 601 -18.42 5.39 -7.58
C ASN A 601 -18.81 5.73 -6.13
N LEU A 602 -18.49 4.82 -5.21
CA LEU A 602 -18.61 5.06 -3.79
C LEU A 602 -17.45 5.97 -3.32
N VAL A 603 -17.76 6.82 -2.35
CA VAL A 603 -16.80 7.67 -1.64
C VAL A 603 -17.13 7.65 -0.15
N TYR A 604 -16.08 7.53 0.67
CA TYR A 604 -16.13 7.46 2.12
C TYR A 604 -15.62 8.78 2.69
N ILE A 605 -16.50 9.51 3.37
CA ILE A 605 -16.22 10.81 3.99
C ILE A 605 -16.13 10.58 5.49
N TYR A 606 -14.92 10.63 6.04
CA TYR A 606 -14.64 10.43 7.46
C TYR A 606 -14.62 11.75 8.22
N GLY A 607 -15.02 11.74 9.49
CA GLY A 607 -15.01 12.94 10.33
C GLY A 607 -15.82 12.83 11.61
N GLU A 608 -16.47 13.92 12.01
CA GLU A 608 -17.31 13.97 13.22
C GLU A 608 -18.70 14.56 12.94
N ASN A 609 -19.69 14.08 13.71
CA ASN A 609 -21.10 14.47 13.66
C ASN A 609 -21.74 14.29 12.28
N LEU A 610 -21.38 13.22 11.57
CA LEU A 610 -21.80 12.93 10.21
C LEU A 610 -23.12 12.12 10.09
N ASP A 611 -23.73 11.78 11.23
CA ASP A 611 -24.96 11.00 11.37
C ASP A 611 -26.25 11.81 11.14
N GLY A 612 -27.38 11.12 11.06
CA GLY A 612 -28.70 11.72 10.93
C GLY A 612 -28.98 12.24 9.52
N THR A 613 -29.83 13.27 9.39
CA THR A 613 -30.16 13.86 8.08
C THR A 613 -29.04 14.82 7.64
N VAL A 614 -28.27 14.41 6.64
CA VAL A 614 -27.17 15.19 6.05
C VAL A 614 -27.35 15.33 4.54
N GLY A 615 -26.85 16.43 3.98
CA GLY A 615 -26.68 16.60 2.54
C GLY A 615 -25.20 16.63 2.17
N VAL A 616 -24.81 15.90 1.13
CA VAL A 616 -23.44 15.93 0.59
C VAL A 616 -23.45 16.63 -0.77
N LYS A 617 -22.47 17.50 -1.03
CA LYS A 617 -22.29 18.15 -2.33
C LYS A 617 -20.87 18.00 -2.83
N PHE A 618 -20.75 17.84 -4.15
CA PHE A 618 -19.51 17.93 -4.92
C PHE A 618 -19.56 19.23 -5.72
N GLY A 619 -18.83 20.25 -5.25
CA GLY A 619 -19.05 21.63 -5.66
C GLY A 619 -20.49 22.06 -5.35
N THR A 620 -21.27 22.33 -6.40
CA THR A 620 -22.68 22.73 -6.27
C THR A 620 -23.66 21.55 -6.38
N THR A 621 -23.21 20.38 -6.81
CA THR A 621 -24.06 19.25 -7.19
C THR A 621 -24.30 18.32 -6.01
N SER A 622 -25.56 18.03 -5.68
CA SER A 622 -25.93 17.11 -4.60
C SER A 622 -25.56 15.67 -4.94
N ALA A 623 -24.97 14.96 -3.98
CA ALA A 623 -24.64 13.54 -4.04
C ALA A 623 -25.71 12.69 -3.34
N THR A 624 -25.83 11.44 -3.77
CA THR A 624 -26.66 10.45 -3.07
C THR A 624 -25.90 9.92 -1.85
N VAL A 625 -26.46 10.12 -0.65
CA VAL A 625 -25.98 9.48 0.58
C VAL A 625 -26.50 8.04 0.62
N VAL A 626 -25.59 7.07 0.70
CA VAL A 626 -25.90 5.64 0.77
C VAL A 626 -26.14 5.21 2.22
N SER A 627 -25.25 5.62 3.11
CA SER A 627 -25.35 5.37 4.56
C SER A 627 -24.52 6.40 5.32
N ASN A 628 -24.83 6.58 6.60
CA ASN A 628 -24.01 7.39 7.48
C ASN A 628 -24.09 6.95 8.94
N ASN A 629 -23.05 7.28 9.69
CA ASN A 629 -22.99 7.26 11.14
C ASN A 629 -22.19 8.49 11.62
N SER A 630 -21.90 8.59 12.90
CA SER A 630 -21.25 9.79 13.45
C SER A 630 -19.85 10.04 12.89
N GLY A 631 -19.16 8.99 12.43
CA GLY A 631 -17.78 9.03 11.95
C GLY A 631 -17.58 8.86 10.45
N LEU A 632 -18.61 8.44 9.70
CA LEU A 632 -18.51 8.11 8.28
C LEU A 632 -19.82 8.42 7.54
N ILE A 633 -19.72 9.05 6.37
CA ILE A 633 -20.74 9.04 5.32
C ILE A 633 -20.21 8.24 4.13
N THR A 634 -21.00 7.28 3.66
CA THR A 634 -20.83 6.68 2.34
C THR A 634 -21.75 7.39 1.37
N ALA A 635 -21.21 7.98 0.32
CA ALA A 635 -21.96 8.65 -0.74
C ALA A 635 -21.58 8.11 -2.13
N LYS A 636 -22.37 8.47 -3.15
CA LYS A 636 -22.01 8.26 -4.55
C LYS A 636 -21.56 9.56 -5.18
N VAL A 637 -20.47 9.51 -5.94
CA VAL A 637 -20.03 10.64 -6.78
C VAL A 637 -21.18 11.01 -7.73
N PRO A 638 -21.68 12.26 -7.72
CA PRO A 638 -22.79 12.64 -8.56
C PRO A 638 -22.36 12.82 -10.02
N ASN A 639 -23.31 12.78 -10.93
CA ASN A 639 -23.08 13.19 -12.32
C ASN A 639 -22.94 14.72 -12.35
N THR A 640 -21.71 15.22 -12.27
CA THR A 640 -21.34 16.64 -12.26
C THR A 640 -20.28 16.92 -13.32
N THR A 641 -19.93 18.19 -13.54
CA THR A 641 -18.82 18.54 -14.45
C THR A 641 -17.52 17.93 -13.93
N PRO A 642 -16.79 17.16 -14.76
CA PRO A 642 -15.50 16.59 -14.39
C PRO A 642 -14.44 17.65 -14.04
N GLY A 643 -13.50 17.27 -13.18
CA GLY A 643 -12.41 18.11 -12.69
C GLY A 643 -12.36 18.25 -11.16
N PRO A 644 -11.46 19.11 -10.66
CA PRO A 644 -11.34 19.39 -9.23
C PRO A 644 -12.61 20.06 -8.68
N VAL A 645 -13.12 19.54 -7.56
CA VAL A 645 -14.28 20.05 -6.83
C VAL A 645 -14.05 19.93 -5.33
N ASP A 646 -14.83 20.65 -4.54
CA ASP A 646 -14.85 20.50 -3.09
C ASP A 646 -16.04 19.66 -2.64
N ILE A 647 -15.79 18.67 -1.78
CA ILE A 647 -16.82 17.94 -1.04
C ILE A 647 -17.19 18.75 0.19
N THR A 648 -18.50 18.95 0.41
CA THR A 648 -19.03 19.54 1.64
C THR A 648 -20.19 18.72 2.19
N VAL A 649 -20.35 18.75 3.52
CA VAL A 649 -21.48 18.13 4.24
C VAL A 649 -22.31 19.25 4.87
N THR A 650 -23.63 19.21 4.69
CA THR A 650 -24.57 20.13 5.35
C THR A 650 -25.44 19.35 6.33
N LYS A 651 -25.50 19.84 7.57
CA LYS A 651 -26.35 19.28 8.64
C LYS A 651 -27.04 20.42 9.38
N ASN A 652 -28.36 20.34 9.54
CA ASN A 652 -29.16 21.39 10.19
C ASN A 652 -28.92 22.80 9.63
N GLY A 653 -28.74 22.92 8.31
CA GLY A 653 -28.47 24.20 7.63
C GLY A 653 -27.03 24.73 7.78
N VAL A 654 -26.14 24.03 8.47
CA VAL A 654 -24.72 24.40 8.62
C VAL A 654 -23.86 23.53 7.71
N THR A 655 -23.01 24.17 6.91
CA THR A 655 -22.05 23.51 6.02
C THR A 655 -20.72 23.30 6.74
N SER A 656 -20.11 22.12 6.56
CA SER A 656 -18.79 21.75 7.06
C SER A 656 -17.66 22.52 6.36
N ASN A 657 -16.42 22.26 6.74
CA ASN A 657 -15.28 22.51 5.86
C ASN A 657 -15.42 21.78 4.52
N ALA A 658 -14.68 22.26 3.52
CA ALA A 658 -14.49 21.60 2.25
C ALA A 658 -13.36 20.57 2.32
N PHE A 659 -13.44 19.54 1.47
CA PHE A 659 -12.35 18.61 1.19
C PHE A 659 -12.18 18.46 -0.33
N ARG A 660 -10.95 18.59 -0.82
CA ARG A 660 -10.66 18.55 -2.26
C ARG A 660 -10.86 17.14 -2.83
N TYR A 661 -11.55 17.05 -3.97
CA TYR A 661 -11.79 15.81 -4.70
C TYR A 661 -11.67 16.03 -6.22
N THR A 662 -11.28 15.01 -6.97
CA THR A 662 -11.24 15.09 -8.44
C THR A 662 -12.28 14.17 -9.08
N VAL A 663 -13.28 14.75 -9.74
CA VAL A 663 -14.27 13.98 -10.53
C VAL A 663 -13.66 13.65 -11.89
N LEU A 664 -13.51 12.37 -12.19
CA LEU A 664 -12.95 11.89 -13.47
C LEU A 664 -13.99 11.98 -14.59
N SER A 665 -13.53 12.17 -15.83
CA SER A 665 -14.41 12.33 -17.01
C SER A 665 -15.05 11.04 -17.52
N GLY A 666 -14.68 9.90 -16.95
CA GLY A 666 -15.16 8.56 -17.33
C GLY A 666 -14.22 7.46 -16.83
N ASP A 667 -14.43 6.24 -17.32
CA ASP A 667 -13.48 5.14 -17.18
C ASP A 667 -12.12 5.56 -17.70
N GLN A 668 -11.03 5.28 -16.99
CA GLN A 668 -9.72 5.71 -17.42
C GLN A 668 -9.03 4.63 -18.28
N ASN A 669 -8.52 5.01 -19.45
CA ASN A 669 -7.60 4.19 -20.24
C ASN A 669 -6.43 5.03 -20.76
N GLN A 670 -5.57 4.49 -21.63
CA GLN A 670 -4.32 5.16 -21.99
C GLN A 670 -4.26 5.60 -23.46
N VAL A 671 -3.67 6.77 -23.68
CA VAL A 671 -3.20 7.21 -25.00
C VAL A 671 -1.71 7.51 -24.91
N ILE A 672 -0.91 6.96 -25.81
CA ILE A 672 0.52 7.21 -25.92
C ILE A 672 0.73 8.28 -26.98
N PHE A 673 1.08 9.48 -26.54
CA PHE A 673 1.26 10.63 -27.42
C PHE A 673 2.69 10.70 -27.93
N HIS A 674 2.85 10.86 -29.25
CA HIS A 674 4.13 11.04 -29.92
C HIS A 674 4.22 12.39 -30.65
N VAL A 675 5.31 13.12 -30.47
CA VAL A 675 5.57 14.33 -31.26
C VAL A 675 7.05 14.49 -31.60
N ARG A 676 7.34 14.87 -32.84
CA ARG A 676 8.66 15.29 -33.30
C ARG A 676 8.79 16.80 -33.19
N ALA A 677 9.68 17.25 -32.32
CA ALA A 677 9.84 18.67 -32.01
C ALA A 677 11.26 18.99 -31.53
N ASN A 678 11.86 20.03 -32.12
CA ASN A 678 13.14 20.57 -31.66
C ASN A 678 12.93 21.51 -30.47
N THR A 679 13.81 21.43 -29.48
CA THR A 679 13.79 22.26 -28.26
C THR A 679 15.18 22.78 -27.92
N ASN A 680 15.27 23.80 -27.07
CA ASN A 680 16.54 24.20 -26.46
C ASN A 680 16.80 23.39 -25.18
N TYR A 681 18.04 23.43 -24.69
CA TYR A 681 18.34 22.84 -23.40
C TYR A 681 17.52 23.51 -22.28
N GLY A 682 16.87 22.70 -21.44
CA GLY A 682 15.99 23.17 -20.36
C GLY A 682 14.53 23.37 -20.76
N ASP A 683 14.20 23.30 -22.05
CA ASP A 683 12.81 23.27 -22.52
C ASP A 683 12.20 21.86 -22.36
N SER A 684 10.91 21.80 -22.07
CA SER A 684 10.11 20.56 -22.02
C SER A 684 8.89 20.66 -22.93
N ILE A 685 8.39 19.50 -23.39
CA ILE A 685 7.14 19.41 -24.13
C ILE A 685 6.05 18.84 -23.24
N HIS A 686 4.85 19.40 -23.33
CA HIS A 686 3.67 18.97 -22.59
C HIS A 686 2.45 18.90 -23.51
N ILE A 687 1.39 18.27 -23.02
CA ILE A 687 0.09 18.16 -23.69
C ILE A 687 -0.93 18.94 -22.87
N VAL A 688 -1.82 19.65 -23.57
CA VAL A 688 -2.95 20.35 -22.96
C VAL A 688 -4.18 20.21 -23.87
N GLY A 689 -5.37 20.09 -23.31
CA GLY A 689 -6.57 19.79 -24.09
C GLY A 689 -7.88 20.14 -23.41
N ASN A 690 -8.99 19.77 -24.05
CA ASN A 690 -10.36 20.17 -23.68
C ASN A 690 -11.00 19.37 -22.53
N ILE A 691 -10.24 18.51 -21.87
CA ILE A 691 -10.69 17.69 -20.72
C ILE A 691 -9.84 18.01 -19.49
N PRO A 692 -10.37 17.80 -18.26
CA PRO A 692 -9.62 18.09 -17.04
C PRO A 692 -8.37 17.23 -16.88
N GLU A 693 -8.37 16.00 -17.40
CA GLU A 693 -7.18 15.14 -17.44
C GLU A 693 -6.03 15.72 -18.28
N LEU A 694 -6.33 16.67 -19.19
CA LEU A 694 -5.36 17.44 -19.98
C LEU A 694 -5.39 18.94 -19.63
N GLY A 695 -5.88 19.30 -18.45
CA GLY A 695 -5.78 20.66 -17.93
C GLY A 695 -6.82 21.67 -18.44
N ASN A 696 -7.84 21.27 -19.20
CA ASN A 696 -8.88 22.18 -19.73
C ASN A 696 -8.32 23.45 -20.41
N TRP A 697 -7.35 23.28 -21.31
CA TRP A 697 -6.64 24.35 -22.03
C TRP A 697 -5.81 25.31 -21.16
N ASP A 698 -5.68 25.05 -19.86
CA ASP A 698 -4.80 25.82 -18.96
C ASP A 698 -3.37 25.25 -19.02
N SER A 699 -2.44 26.01 -19.60
CA SER A 699 -1.03 25.61 -19.72
C SER A 699 -0.30 25.45 -18.38
N ASN A 700 -0.88 25.93 -17.27
CA ASN A 700 -0.35 25.68 -15.92
C ASN A 700 -0.82 24.34 -15.34
N LYS A 701 -1.81 23.71 -15.98
CA LYS A 701 -2.38 22.40 -15.61
C LYS A 701 -2.18 21.36 -16.70
N CYS A 702 -1.22 21.59 -17.60
CA CYS A 702 -0.81 20.63 -18.62
C CYS A 702 -0.29 19.33 -18.00
N THR A 703 -0.08 18.32 -18.83
CA THR A 703 0.53 17.05 -18.40
C THR A 703 1.94 17.23 -17.84
N GLU A 704 2.52 16.16 -17.29
CA GLU A 704 3.96 16.08 -17.05
C GLU A 704 4.76 16.28 -18.36
N GLY A 705 6.07 16.51 -18.22
CA GLY A 705 6.96 16.66 -19.36
C GLY A 705 7.07 15.34 -20.13
N MET A 706 6.95 15.39 -21.45
CA MET A 706 7.16 14.24 -22.32
C MET A 706 8.62 13.77 -22.24
N LEU A 707 8.84 12.49 -22.49
CA LEU A 707 10.16 11.85 -22.52
C LEU A 707 10.71 11.88 -23.94
N ASN A 708 12.03 11.85 -24.13
CA ASN A 708 12.66 11.91 -25.45
C ASN A 708 13.84 10.92 -25.64
N PRO A 709 13.62 9.60 -25.44
CA PRO A 709 14.69 8.60 -25.56
C PRO A 709 15.30 8.51 -26.96
N SER A 710 14.61 9.04 -27.98
CA SER A 710 15.04 9.10 -29.38
C SER A 710 14.84 10.51 -29.96
N TYR A 711 15.35 11.53 -29.26
CA TYR A 711 15.26 12.94 -29.68
C TYR A 711 15.58 13.13 -31.18
N PRO A 712 14.79 13.92 -31.95
CA PRO A 712 13.77 14.88 -31.52
C PRO A 712 12.35 14.32 -31.35
N GLU A 713 12.18 13.00 -31.26
CA GLU A 713 10.90 12.40 -30.89
C GLU A 713 10.67 12.43 -29.38
N TRP A 714 9.44 12.79 -29.01
CA TRP A 714 8.95 12.84 -27.64
C TRP A 714 7.76 11.88 -27.48
N ILE A 715 7.70 11.19 -26.34
CA ILE A 715 6.69 10.19 -25.98
C ILE A 715 6.12 10.45 -24.59
N LEU A 716 4.81 10.28 -24.41
CA LEU A 716 4.18 10.28 -23.09
C LEU A 716 2.88 9.46 -23.09
N PRO A 717 2.78 8.38 -22.29
CA PRO A 717 1.50 7.78 -21.93
C PRO A 717 0.70 8.71 -21.02
N VAL A 718 -0.58 8.90 -21.33
CA VAL A 718 -1.49 9.72 -20.52
C VAL A 718 -2.79 8.96 -20.28
N SER A 719 -3.26 9.00 -19.03
CA SER A 719 -4.55 8.44 -18.66
C SER A 719 -5.68 9.42 -19.03
N VAL A 720 -6.62 8.95 -19.84
CA VAL A 720 -7.71 9.73 -20.43
C VAL A 720 -9.04 8.95 -20.32
N PRO A 721 -10.20 9.61 -20.43
CA PRO A 721 -11.48 8.91 -20.38
C PRO A 721 -11.71 8.04 -21.62
N ALA A 722 -12.18 6.80 -21.43
CA ALA A 722 -12.46 5.84 -22.49
C ALA A 722 -13.61 6.28 -23.41
N GLY A 723 -13.44 6.02 -24.71
CA GLY A 723 -14.44 6.25 -25.76
C GLY A 723 -14.76 7.72 -25.99
N LYS A 724 -13.85 8.64 -25.63
CA LYS A 724 -14.06 10.09 -25.77
C LYS A 724 -13.23 10.66 -26.89
N THR A 725 -13.84 11.54 -27.67
CA THR A 725 -13.12 12.42 -28.60
C THR A 725 -12.55 13.60 -27.82
N ILE A 726 -11.24 13.79 -27.96
CA ILE A 726 -10.42 14.72 -27.19
C ILE A 726 -9.77 15.68 -28.19
N GLU A 727 -9.87 16.97 -27.90
CA GLU A 727 -9.12 18.00 -28.59
C GLU A 727 -7.91 18.40 -27.75
N PHE A 728 -6.73 18.50 -28.38
CA PHE A 728 -5.49 18.80 -27.68
C PHE A 728 -4.49 19.58 -28.54
N LYS A 729 -3.47 20.12 -27.88
CA LYS A 729 -2.26 20.67 -28.47
C LYS A 729 -1.02 20.29 -27.68
N PHE A 730 0.11 20.27 -28.37
CA PHE A 730 1.43 20.29 -27.74
C PHE A 730 1.85 21.72 -27.38
N ILE A 731 2.51 21.87 -26.24
CA ILE A 731 3.13 23.12 -25.80
C ILE A 731 4.59 22.87 -25.40
N LYS A 732 5.47 23.84 -25.69
CA LYS A 732 6.84 23.89 -25.16
C LYS A 732 6.86 24.80 -23.95
N LYS A 733 7.48 24.40 -22.85
CA LYS A 733 7.71 25.27 -21.69
C LYS A 733 9.20 25.46 -21.48
N ASP A 734 9.62 26.72 -21.36
CA ASP A 734 11.01 27.04 -20.98
C ASP A 734 11.21 26.89 -19.47
N SER A 735 12.45 27.11 -19.00
CA SER A 735 12.80 27.01 -17.57
C SER A 735 12.09 28.04 -16.67
N THR A 736 11.45 29.07 -17.25
CA THR A 736 10.61 30.04 -16.51
C THR A 736 9.14 29.62 -16.45
N GLY A 737 8.79 28.52 -17.13
CA GLY A 737 7.42 28.02 -17.25
C GLY A 737 6.60 28.68 -18.35
N LYS A 738 7.20 29.54 -19.18
CA LYS A 738 6.51 30.21 -20.28
C LYS A 738 6.16 29.20 -21.38
N ALA A 739 4.87 29.11 -21.70
CA ALA A 739 4.37 28.17 -22.71
C ALA A 739 4.36 28.79 -24.12
N VAL A 740 4.93 28.07 -25.09
CA VAL A 740 4.79 28.29 -26.53
C VAL A 740 3.93 27.18 -27.12
N TRP A 741 2.79 27.56 -27.67
CA TRP A 741 1.83 26.63 -28.26
C TRP A 741 2.22 26.27 -29.68
N GLU A 742 1.92 25.04 -30.10
CA GLU A 742 1.93 24.73 -31.53
C GLU A 742 0.85 25.54 -32.28
N SER A 743 1.16 25.90 -33.53
CA SER A 743 0.26 26.68 -34.39
C SER A 743 -0.90 25.81 -34.93
N GLY A 744 -1.76 26.40 -35.77
CA GLY A 744 -2.82 25.66 -36.46
C GLY A 744 -4.04 25.32 -35.60
N VAL A 745 -4.90 24.45 -36.14
CA VAL A 745 -6.12 23.97 -35.49
C VAL A 745 -5.81 22.96 -34.37
N ASN A 746 -6.77 22.72 -33.49
CA ASN A 746 -6.63 21.69 -32.46
C ASN A 746 -6.47 20.31 -33.11
N ARG A 747 -5.60 19.48 -32.53
CA ARG A 747 -5.51 18.07 -32.87
C ARG A 747 -6.69 17.34 -32.24
N VAL A 748 -7.13 16.26 -32.87
CA VAL A 748 -8.29 15.48 -32.42
C VAL A 748 -7.90 14.01 -32.38
N ILE A 749 -8.25 13.35 -31.27
CA ILE A 749 -8.11 11.90 -31.12
C ILE A 749 -9.33 11.33 -30.40
N THR A 750 -9.69 10.08 -30.70
CA THR A 750 -10.68 9.34 -29.92
C THR A 750 -9.96 8.23 -29.17
N SER A 751 -10.06 8.22 -27.84
CA SER A 751 -9.51 7.16 -26.99
C SER A 751 -10.25 5.84 -27.23
N SER A 752 -9.62 4.71 -26.85
CA SER A 752 -10.26 3.40 -26.97
C SER A 752 -11.56 3.37 -26.16
N SER A 753 -12.58 2.65 -26.62
CA SER A 753 -13.79 2.39 -25.82
C SER A 753 -13.60 1.25 -24.82
N ASP A 754 -12.52 0.47 -24.96
CA ASP A 754 -12.14 -0.58 -24.01
C ASP A 754 -11.48 0.06 -22.78
N ALA A 755 -11.86 -0.40 -21.58
CA ALA A 755 -11.35 0.11 -20.31
C ALA A 755 -9.83 -0.11 -20.17
N GLN A 756 -9.31 -1.22 -20.69
CA GLN A 756 -7.86 -1.51 -20.71
C GLN A 756 -7.20 -1.15 -22.04
N GLY A 757 -7.94 -0.46 -22.91
CA GLY A 757 -7.48 -0.11 -24.25
C GLY A 757 -6.35 0.91 -24.23
N VAL A 758 -5.43 0.75 -25.18
CA VAL A 758 -4.34 1.70 -25.41
C VAL A 758 -4.41 2.17 -26.86
N ILE A 759 -4.35 3.49 -27.07
CA ILE A 759 -4.16 4.07 -28.40
C ILE A 759 -2.75 4.62 -28.49
N ASP A 760 -1.95 4.05 -29.38
CA ASP A 760 -0.65 4.59 -29.75
C ASP A 760 -0.82 5.55 -30.94
N THR A 761 -0.39 6.81 -30.76
CA THR A 761 -0.58 7.84 -31.78
C THR A 761 0.47 7.76 -32.88
N PRO A 762 0.17 8.19 -34.11
CA PRO A 762 1.25 8.45 -35.05
C PRO A 762 2.18 9.53 -34.49
N ILE A 763 3.46 9.50 -34.86
CA ILE A 763 4.39 10.57 -34.53
C ILE A 763 3.95 11.85 -35.25
N TYR A 764 3.36 12.78 -34.51
CA TYR A 764 2.99 14.09 -35.04
C TYR A 764 4.23 14.95 -35.28
N ASP A 765 4.28 15.72 -36.35
CA ASP A 765 5.26 16.79 -36.47
C ASP A 765 4.73 18.06 -35.77
N TRP A 766 5.61 18.78 -35.07
CA TRP A 766 5.27 20.06 -34.44
C TRP A 766 4.74 21.07 -35.47
N SER A 767 3.56 21.65 -35.20
CA SER A 767 2.98 22.69 -36.07
C SER A 767 3.62 24.04 -35.77
N ASN A 768 4.37 24.59 -36.74
CA ASN A 768 5.08 25.88 -36.63
C ASN A 768 4.20 27.09 -36.87
#